data_AF-A0A976CGP5-F1
#
_entry.id   AF-A0A976CGP5-F1
#
_cell.length_a   1.000
_cell.length_b   1.000
_cell.length_c   1.000
_cell.angle_alpha   90.00
_cell.angle_beta   90.00
_cell.angle_gamma   90.00
#
_symmetry.space_group_name_H-M   'P 1'
#
loop_
_entity.id
_entity.type
_entity.pdbx_description
1 polymer ?
#
loop_
_entity_poly.entity_id
_entity_poly.type
_entity_poly.pdbx_seq_one_letter_code
_entity_poly.pdbx_strand_id
1 'polypeptide(L)'
;MKTIPNMSNLSAVKIPKATKFATTNLFKAANYTAYPESKTYLVVVDSRVENYEELIRGVKPGSEVLVLDPTRDAIAQITEFLGHYHSINSLHVVSHGREAAVAIGRTELNIDNVETYSSQLQQWGKALGSQGSILLYGCNVAAGESGIKFIEKLSELTGANIAASRNLTGSAALGGDWELEITTGQIDAELAFKPEVLEAYTSVLATLVAETFVGATALGPWIYGTSNGAANPGLTAGGTATGIIPALGTGDAVGSGTLRLTSAVGDQAAFVIYDNPIAATEGIKVTFDLFAYGGNGADGVSFFLIDGTTTPTAAGGFGGSLGYAQTSANGGVPGIAGGYLGIGLDEFGNFANPTESRVGGPGAIQDSITVRGSLATNYGFLANAPVGGLGVDSTVPGRAAARRKVQITLQPTTNQLTVAFDSNNDGVLVPAETIINIPNLTTVNGAIPPTFKFGFASSTGGSTNIHEIANLVVESINPPLLQADIVTTKVSPQFAAPNSNITYTISSTNNGPSPAANVLIQDPLPAGLTFVSASDGGTFNAATGAVTWPLVASLASGTSVTRTIVATVPGTLGASLTNTAFSNSSTFDPNPLNNNGSSTVSQSPVTVALADLVTTKIGPATAIAGTTVSYIISTVNNGPSTATNVTVTDTIVPGLTGVVASNGGTYNGTTGIVTFPAINILSVSNTASSTSATPDSNPANNNGSAPGATVVTALTPTADLVTTKTGSTSAIAGTTVSYTISTVNNGPSAATNVTVTDSIIPGLLGVVVSNGGTYNSTTGIVTFP
;
A
#
# COMPACT_ATOMS: atom_id res chain seq x y z
N MET A 1 -1.21 31.45 65.01
CA MET A 1 -0.21 31.15 66.06
C MET A 1 -0.82 30.11 67.00
N LYS A 2 -0.04 29.11 67.46
CA LYS A 2 -0.42 28.06 68.43
C LYS A 2 -1.55 27.11 67.93
N THR A 3 -1.61 25.82 68.24
CA THR A 3 -0.70 24.87 68.95
C THR A 3 -1.07 23.43 68.56
N ILE A 4 -0.12 22.49 68.59
CA ILE A 4 -0.37 21.03 68.57
C ILE A 4 -0.65 20.55 70.01
N PRO A 5 -1.64 19.67 70.23
CA PRO A 5 -1.39 18.37 70.89
C PRO A 5 -2.30 17.23 70.32
N ASN A 6 -2.15 15.94 70.63
CA ASN A 6 -0.98 15.11 70.99
C ASN A 6 -1.41 13.62 70.97
N MET A 7 -0.58 12.75 70.40
CA MET A 7 -0.40 11.29 70.62
C MET A 7 -1.42 10.45 71.43
N SER A 8 -1.67 9.19 71.02
CA SER A 8 -0.89 8.03 71.54
C SER A 8 -1.45 6.63 71.15
N ASN A 9 -0.57 5.62 71.28
CA ASN A 9 -0.79 4.16 71.25
C ASN A 9 -0.99 3.55 69.83
N LEU A 10 -0.23 2.53 69.38
CA LEU A 10 0.56 1.50 70.10
C LEU A 10 2.00 1.28 69.56
N SER A 11 2.82 0.68 70.42
CA SER A 11 4.21 0.22 70.24
C SER A 11 4.30 -1.25 69.72
N ALA A 12 5.46 -1.89 69.47
CA ALA A 12 6.74 -1.52 68.82
C ALA A 12 7.79 -2.65 69.02
N VAL A 13 8.29 -3.32 67.95
CA VAL A 13 9.54 -4.12 67.95
C VAL A 13 10.14 -4.08 66.53
N LYS A 14 11.18 -3.29 66.16
CA LYS A 14 12.64 -3.25 66.50
C LYS A 14 13.51 -3.92 65.41
N ILE A 15 14.15 -3.11 64.55
CA ILE A 15 15.21 -3.48 63.59
C ILE A 15 16.46 -2.62 63.90
N PRO A 16 17.71 -3.15 63.91
CA PRO A 16 18.92 -2.37 64.19
C PRO A 16 19.34 -1.40 63.06
N LYS A 17 20.10 -0.35 63.42
CA LYS A 17 20.54 0.73 62.51
C LYS A 17 21.89 0.48 61.82
N ALA A 18 22.06 1.16 60.70
CA ALA A 18 23.24 1.18 59.83
C ALA A 18 24.52 1.80 60.42
N THR A 19 25.62 1.70 59.67
CA THR A 19 26.85 2.49 59.86
C THR A 19 27.30 3.07 58.51
N LYS A 20 27.63 4.38 58.48
CA LYS A 20 28.24 5.07 57.33
C LYS A 20 29.73 5.25 57.57
N PHE A 21 30.55 5.25 56.51
CA PHE A 21 31.75 6.11 56.40
C PHE A 21 32.05 6.43 54.93
N ALA A 22 32.89 7.44 54.67
CA ALA A 22 33.04 8.09 53.37
C ALA A 22 34.50 8.13 52.85
N THR A 23 34.62 8.22 51.53
CA THR A 23 35.72 8.82 50.73
C THR A 23 37.18 8.32 50.86
N THR A 24 37.60 7.65 49.78
CA THR A 24 38.88 7.78 49.01
C THR A 24 40.24 7.26 49.53
N ASN A 25 40.75 6.30 48.75
CA ASN A 25 42.13 6.06 48.29
C ASN A 25 43.26 5.66 49.27
N LEU A 26 43.79 4.45 49.06
CA LEU A 26 45.17 4.22 48.55
C LEU A 26 45.33 2.76 48.04
N PHE A 27 46.23 2.56 47.08
CA PHE A 27 46.29 1.37 46.21
C PHE A 27 46.96 0.12 46.82
N LYS A 28 46.42 -1.08 46.52
CA LYS A 28 47.25 -2.20 46.01
C LYS A 28 46.40 -3.20 45.22
N ALA A 29 46.89 -3.62 44.05
CA ALA A 29 46.16 -4.50 43.14
C ALA A 29 46.07 -5.95 43.66
N ALA A 30 44.88 -6.53 43.55
CA ALA A 30 44.65 -7.97 43.50
C ALA A 30 43.80 -8.23 42.25
N ASN A 31 44.18 -9.23 41.45
CA ASN A 31 43.55 -9.52 40.16
C ASN A 31 42.09 -9.95 40.36
N TYR A 32 41.15 -9.04 40.11
CA TYR A 32 39.78 -9.43 39.82
C TYR A 32 39.71 -9.84 38.35
N THR A 33 39.37 -11.12 38.13
CA THR A 33 38.86 -11.59 36.85
C THR A 33 37.74 -10.67 36.39
N ALA A 34 37.75 -10.30 35.10
CA ALA A 34 36.67 -9.52 34.52
C ALA A 34 35.33 -10.20 34.82
N TYR A 35 34.35 -9.40 35.27
CA TYR A 35 32.97 -9.87 35.23
C TYR A 35 32.64 -10.19 33.76
N PRO A 36 31.90 -11.28 33.48
CA PRO A 36 31.36 -11.48 32.13
C PRO A 36 30.52 -10.25 31.77
N GLU A 37 30.56 -9.84 30.50
CA GLU A 37 29.76 -8.71 30.02
C GLU A 37 28.31 -8.89 30.48
N SER A 38 27.75 -7.84 31.10
CA SER A 38 26.37 -7.87 31.56
C SER A 38 25.48 -8.05 30.34
N LYS A 39 24.82 -9.21 30.23
CA LYS A 39 23.96 -9.49 29.10
C LYS A 39 22.80 -8.48 29.07
N THR A 40 22.80 -7.61 28.06
CA THR A 40 21.75 -6.59 27.91
C THR A 40 20.64 -7.16 27.04
N TYR A 41 19.47 -7.35 27.64
CA TYR A 41 18.24 -7.78 26.97
C TYR A 41 17.30 -6.59 26.86
N LEU A 42 16.80 -6.28 25.67
CA LEU A 42 15.84 -5.18 25.50
C LEU A 42 14.47 -5.73 25.09
N VAL A 43 13.42 -5.27 25.76
CA VAL A 43 12.04 -5.70 25.51
C VAL A 43 11.20 -4.49 25.13
N VAL A 44 10.83 -4.42 23.86
CA VAL A 44 9.87 -3.47 23.32
C VAL A 44 8.48 -4.10 23.42
N VAL A 45 7.52 -3.36 23.99
CA VAL A 45 6.13 -3.79 24.12
C VAL A 45 5.21 -2.72 23.55
N ASP A 46 4.38 -3.10 22.58
CA ASP A 46 3.28 -2.27 22.11
C ASP A 46 2.18 -2.18 23.19
N SER A 47 1.80 -0.96 23.57
CA SER A 47 0.76 -0.70 24.57
C SER A 47 -0.66 -1.07 24.12
N ARG A 48 -0.86 -1.45 22.84
CA ARG A 48 -2.15 -1.89 22.30
C ARG A 48 -2.44 -3.37 22.51
N VAL A 49 -1.40 -4.15 22.83
CA VAL A 49 -1.48 -5.57 23.22
C VAL A 49 -2.34 -5.73 24.46
N GLU A 50 -3.26 -6.70 24.48
CA GLU A 50 -4.13 -6.92 25.64
C GLU A 50 -3.28 -7.20 26.88
N ASN A 51 -3.62 -6.56 28.01
CA ASN A 51 -2.96 -6.77 29.29
C ASN A 51 -1.42 -6.65 29.22
N TYR A 52 -0.89 -5.78 28.36
CA TYR A 52 0.55 -5.63 28.15
C TYR A 52 1.32 -5.31 29.45
N GLU A 53 0.68 -4.66 30.44
CA GLU A 53 1.27 -4.41 31.76
C GLU A 53 1.51 -5.71 32.55
N GLU A 54 0.74 -6.77 32.29
CA GLU A 54 1.00 -8.09 32.84
C GLU A 54 2.27 -8.70 32.26
N LEU A 55 2.44 -8.65 30.94
CA LEU A 55 3.67 -9.06 30.26
C LEU A 55 4.88 -8.27 30.78
N ILE A 56 4.77 -6.95 30.96
CA ILE A 56 5.83 -6.11 31.54
C ILE A 56 6.22 -6.57 32.96
N ARG A 57 5.26 -6.90 33.84
CA ARG A 57 5.57 -7.47 35.18
C ARG A 57 6.24 -8.85 35.09
N GLY A 58 5.98 -9.57 33.99
CA GLY A 58 6.58 -10.87 33.66
C GLY A 58 8.01 -10.80 33.12
N VAL A 59 8.51 -9.64 32.70
CA VAL A 59 9.86 -9.52 32.12
C VAL A 59 10.93 -10.06 33.08
N LYS A 60 11.88 -10.82 32.53
CA LYS A 60 12.99 -11.44 33.28
C LYS A 60 13.96 -10.35 33.81
N PRO A 61 14.48 -10.49 35.04
CA PRO A 61 15.46 -9.57 35.59
C PRO A 61 16.72 -9.47 34.72
N GLY A 62 17.26 -8.26 34.56
CA GLY A 62 18.38 -7.97 33.65
C GLY A 62 17.97 -7.49 32.26
N SER A 63 16.66 -7.41 31.98
CA SER A 63 16.14 -6.76 30.78
C SER A 63 15.70 -5.32 31.05
N GLU A 64 15.86 -4.44 30.08
CA GLU A 64 15.25 -3.10 30.07
C GLU A 64 14.04 -3.07 29.13
N VAL A 65 13.02 -2.28 29.48
CA VAL A 65 11.71 -2.29 28.80
C VAL A 65 11.41 -0.92 28.18
N LEU A 66 11.07 -0.92 26.89
CA LEU A 66 10.45 0.20 26.19
C LEU A 66 8.97 -0.12 25.98
N VAL A 67 8.07 0.72 26.50
CA VAL A 67 6.66 0.72 26.11
C VAL A 67 6.49 1.71 24.96
N LEU A 68 5.92 1.27 23.84
CA LEU A 68 5.69 2.13 22.69
C LEU A 68 4.51 3.07 22.94
N ASP A 69 4.73 4.36 22.64
CA ASP A 69 3.67 5.34 22.44
C ASP A 69 2.90 4.98 21.16
N PRO A 70 1.58 4.68 21.25
CA PRO A 70 0.80 4.23 20.11
C PRO A 70 0.54 5.34 19.09
N THR A 71 0.79 6.60 19.43
CA THR A 71 0.57 7.78 18.57
C THR A 71 1.79 8.14 17.71
N ARG A 72 2.97 7.59 18.04
CA ARG A 72 4.25 7.83 17.34
C ARG A 72 4.60 6.67 16.40
N ASP A 73 5.44 6.93 15.39
CA ASP A 73 6.02 5.86 14.56
C ASP A 73 6.91 4.98 15.43
N ALA A 74 6.65 3.68 15.47
CA ALA A 74 7.36 2.77 16.36
C ALA A 74 8.79 2.50 15.91
N ILE A 75 9.05 2.48 14.59
CA ILE A 75 10.41 2.26 14.09
C ILE A 75 11.33 3.38 14.56
N ALA A 76 10.87 4.63 14.51
CA ALA A 76 11.59 5.78 15.06
C ALA A 76 11.81 5.65 16.58
N GLN A 77 10.80 5.26 17.36
CA GLN A 77 10.93 5.06 18.82
C GLN A 77 11.95 3.98 19.19
N ILE A 78 11.88 2.82 18.54
CA ILE A 78 12.82 1.71 18.77
C ILE A 78 14.23 2.12 18.35
N THR A 79 14.38 2.86 17.25
CA THR A 79 15.69 3.38 16.80
C THR A 79 16.29 4.39 17.78
N GLU A 80 15.46 5.31 18.30
CA GLU A 80 15.84 6.28 19.33
C GLU A 80 16.33 5.56 20.60
N PHE A 81 15.56 4.57 21.06
CA PHE A 81 15.90 3.75 22.22
C PHE A 81 17.20 2.96 22.01
N LEU A 82 17.32 2.24 20.89
CA LEU A 82 18.51 1.45 20.55
C LEU A 82 19.77 2.28 20.35
N GLY A 83 19.64 3.57 19.98
CA GLY A 83 20.77 4.49 19.85
C GLY A 83 21.57 4.73 21.13
N HIS A 84 21.05 4.31 22.29
CA HIS A 84 21.75 4.35 23.57
C HIS A 84 22.53 3.07 23.93
N TYR A 85 22.35 1.98 23.17
CA TYR A 85 22.91 0.67 23.49
C TYR A 85 23.84 0.15 22.38
N HIS A 86 24.78 -0.70 22.79
CA HIS A 86 25.76 -1.32 21.90
C HIS A 86 26.01 -2.75 22.39
N SER A 87 26.21 -3.69 21.46
CA SER A 87 26.45 -5.11 21.76
C SER A 87 25.38 -5.81 22.60
N ILE A 88 24.09 -5.45 22.44
CA ILE A 88 22.99 -6.12 23.17
C ILE A 88 22.83 -7.58 22.70
N ASN A 89 22.37 -8.46 23.60
CA ASN A 89 22.20 -9.88 23.30
C ASN A 89 20.92 -10.19 22.53
N SER A 90 19.84 -9.47 22.81
CA SER A 90 18.63 -9.58 22.02
C SER A 90 17.72 -8.37 22.14
N LEU A 91 16.97 -8.18 21.08
CA LEU A 91 15.80 -7.30 21.01
C LEU A 91 14.56 -8.17 20.94
N HIS A 92 13.68 -8.05 21.93
CA HIS A 92 12.38 -8.69 21.97
C HIS A 92 11.33 -7.64 21.59
N VAL A 93 10.44 -7.94 20.64
CA VAL A 93 9.39 -7.02 20.20
C VAL A 93 8.05 -7.70 20.37
N VAL A 94 7.20 -7.19 21.26
CA VAL A 94 5.85 -7.70 21.50
C VAL A 94 4.82 -6.78 20.88
N SER A 95 3.97 -7.37 20.04
CA SER A 95 3.05 -6.69 19.12
C SER A 95 1.95 -7.64 18.68
N HIS A 96 0.84 -7.12 18.16
CA HIS A 96 -0.02 -7.97 17.33
C HIS A 96 0.71 -8.31 16.02
N GLY A 97 0.40 -9.48 15.46
CA GLY A 97 0.96 -9.99 14.22
C GLY A 97 -0.08 -10.59 13.31
N ARG A 98 0.32 -10.73 12.05
CA ARG A 98 -0.30 -11.53 10.99
C ARG A 98 0.82 -11.94 10.02
N GLU A 99 0.55 -12.79 9.04
CA GLU A 99 1.59 -13.18 8.06
C GLU A 99 2.27 -11.95 7.43
N ALA A 100 3.60 -11.99 7.44
CA ALA A 100 4.49 -10.99 6.87
C ALA A 100 4.40 -9.59 7.48
N ALA A 101 3.86 -9.45 8.71
CA ALA A 101 3.75 -8.15 9.37
C ALA A 101 3.76 -8.19 10.91
N VAL A 102 4.35 -7.16 11.51
CA VAL A 102 4.20 -6.82 12.95
C VAL A 102 3.54 -5.44 13.11
N ALA A 103 2.50 -5.37 13.93
CA ALA A 103 1.78 -4.15 14.24
C ALA A 103 2.36 -3.52 15.52
N ILE A 104 3.19 -2.49 15.35
CA ILE A 104 3.95 -1.82 16.41
C ILE A 104 3.64 -0.31 16.43
N GLY A 105 3.01 0.18 17.51
CA GLY A 105 2.48 1.54 17.59
C GLY A 105 1.58 1.85 16.38
N ARG A 106 1.62 3.06 15.83
CA ARG A 106 0.87 3.35 14.59
C ARG A 106 1.45 2.72 13.32
N THR A 107 2.57 1.99 13.43
CA THR A 107 3.32 1.45 12.29
C THR A 107 3.02 -0.03 12.13
N GLU A 108 2.59 -0.46 10.95
CA GLU A 108 2.67 -1.87 10.58
C GLU A 108 3.95 -2.07 9.77
N LEU A 109 4.96 -2.76 10.32
CA LEU A 109 6.16 -3.12 9.58
C LEU A 109 5.89 -4.44 8.87
N ASN A 110 5.94 -4.44 7.53
CA ASN A 110 5.56 -5.58 6.71
C ASN A 110 6.48 -5.76 5.49
N ILE A 111 6.34 -6.88 4.76
CA ILE A 111 7.18 -7.20 3.60
C ILE A 111 7.21 -6.09 2.52
N ASP A 112 6.09 -5.39 2.31
CA ASP A 112 5.98 -4.36 1.27
C ASP A 112 6.68 -3.04 1.65
N ASN A 113 6.83 -2.76 2.95
CA ASN A 113 7.40 -1.50 3.43
C ASN A 113 8.75 -1.63 4.18
N VAL A 114 9.21 -2.85 4.50
CA VAL A 114 10.43 -3.08 5.31
C VAL A 114 11.68 -2.41 4.72
N GLU A 115 11.83 -2.35 3.39
CA GLU A 115 12.96 -1.67 2.73
C GLU A 115 12.96 -0.15 2.94
N THR A 116 11.77 0.47 3.10
CA THR A 116 11.63 1.91 3.39
C THR A 116 12.28 2.27 4.73
N TYR A 117 12.31 1.33 5.67
CA TYR A 117 12.91 1.47 7.00
C TYR A 117 14.37 0.97 7.06
N SER A 118 14.98 0.60 5.93
CA SER A 118 16.34 0.04 5.86
C SER A 118 17.40 0.79 6.68
N SER A 119 17.42 2.12 6.65
CA SER A 119 18.40 2.92 7.40
C SER A 119 18.21 2.82 8.92
N GLN A 120 16.98 2.66 9.41
CA GLN A 120 16.66 2.44 10.81
C GLN A 120 16.95 1.00 11.24
N LEU A 121 16.54 0.02 10.43
CA LEU A 121 16.76 -1.40 10.71
C LEU A 121 18.26 -1.76 10.73
N GLN A 122 19.07 -1.14 9.87
CA GLN A 122 20.54 -1.24 9.95
C GLN A 122 21.13 -0.61 11.22
N GLN A 123 20.44 0.35 11.86
CA GLN A 123 20.85 0.88 13.16
C GLN A 123 20.48 -0.08 14.30
N TRP A 124 19.35 -0.78 14.20
CA TRP A 124 18.99 -1.85 15.14
C TRP A 124 20.05 -2.96 15.11
N GLY A 125 20.47 -3.35 13.89
CA GLY A 125 21.60 -4.24 13.65
C GLY A 125 22.89 -3.82 14.35
N LYS A 126 23.24 -2.53 14.28
CA LYS A 126 24.47 -1.98 14.91
C LYS A 126 24.40 -1.95 16.44
N ALA A 127 23.21 -1.94 17.04
CA ALA A 127 23.05 -2.03 18.50
C ALA A 127 23.26 -3.45 19.03
N LEU A 128 23.06 -4.47 18.18
CA LEU A 128 23.21 -5.89 18.53
C LEU A 128 24.69 -6.32 18.59
N GLY A 129 24.98 -7.29 19.45
CA GLY A 129 26.27 -8.00 19.47
C GLY A 129 26.43 -8.91 18.24
N SER A 130 27.62 -9.47 18.04
CA SER A 130 27.89 -10.36 16.89
C SER A 130 27.08 -11.67 16.88
N GLN A 131 26.43 -12.02 17.99
CA GLN A 131 25.45 -13.12 18.11
C GLN A 131 24.07 -12.61 18.56
N GLY A 132 23.82 -11.31 18.40
CA GLY A 132 22.57 -10.68 18.81
C GLY A 132 21.40 -11.14 17.94
N SER A 133 20.27 -11.45 18.57
CA SER A 133 19.06 -11.94 17.89
C SER A 133 17.87 -11.02 18.10
N ILE A 134 16.93 -10.99 17.15
CA ILE A 134 15.64 -10.30 17.29
C ILE A 134 14.53 -11.33 17.40
N LEU A 135 13.71 -11.24 18.45
CA LEU A 135 12.58 -12.13 18.68
C LEU A 135 11.29 -11.34 18.54
N LEU A 136 10.47 -11.69 17.54
CA LEU A 136 9.19 -11.06 17.24
C LEU A 136 8.06 -11.90 17.84
N TYR A 137 7.38 -11.35 18.83
CA TYR A 137 6.18 -11.93 19.44
C TYR A 137 4.97 -11.23 18.82
N GLY A 138 4.21 -11.99 18.05
CA GLY A 138 2.99 -11.59 17.36
C GLY A 138 2.48 -12.79 16.58
N CYS A 139 1.17 -12.97 16.45
CA CYS A 139 0.63 -14.17 15.80
C CYS A 139 1.05 -14.24 14.32
N ASN A 140 1.37 -15.44 13.85
CA ASN A 140 1.52 -15.79 12.43
C ASN A 140 2.58 -14.97 11.66
N VAL A 141 3.46 -14.20 12.31
CA VAL A 141 4.39 -13.25 11.66
C VAL A 141 5.24 -13.92 10.56
N ALA A 142 5.69 -15.15 10.81
CA ALA A 142 6.43 -16.00 9.87
C ALA A 142 5.60 -17.18 9.31
N ALA A 143 4.27 -17.09 9.34
CA ALA A 143 3.41 -18.02 8.61
C ALA A 143 3.59 -17.85 7.09
N GLY A 144 3.34 -18.92 6.34
CA GLY A 144 3.36 -18.91 4.87
C GLY A 144 4.72 -18.56 4.24
N GLU A 145 4.75 -18.50 2.91
CA GLU A 145 5.97 -18.14 2.17
C GLU A 145 6.32 -16.65 2.32
N SER A 146 5.31 -15.78 2.52
CA SER A 146 5.55 -14.34 2.62
C SER A 146 6.02 -13.93 4.02
N GLY A 147 5.56 -14.60 5.08
CA GLY A 147 6.09 -14.41 6.43
C GLY A 147 7.56 -14.86 6.57
N ILE A 148 7.93 -15.97 5.93
CA ILE A 148 9.34 -16.41 5.84
C ILE A 148 10.18 -15.34 5.14
N LYS A 149 9.76 -14.86 3.96
CA LYS A 149 10.46 -13.79 3.23
C LYS A 149 10.56 -12.49 4.02
N PHE A 150 9.54 -12.15 4.81
CA PHE A 150 9.56 -10.97 5.68
C PHE A 150 10.67 -11.05 6.73
N ILE A 151 10.76 -12.17 7.46
CA ILE A 151 11.81 -12.31 8.47
C ILE A 151 13.20 -12.50 7.85
N GLU A 152 13.32 -13.15 6.69
CA GLU A 152 14.57 -13.21 5.91
C GLU A 152 15.02 -11.81 5.50
N LYS A 153 14.10 -10.96 5.01
CA LYS A 153 14.41 -9.60 4.61
C LYS A 153 14.78 -8.71 5.79
N LEU A 154 14.10 -8.87 6.93
CA LEU A 154 14.45 -8.20 8.17
C LEU A 154 15.83 -8.66 8.69
N SER A 155 16.16 -9.94 8.54
CA SER A 155 17.47 -10.51 8.85
C SER A 155 18.58 -9.93 7.96
N GLU A 156 18.33 -9.79 6.64
CA GLU A 156 19.25 -9.13 5.70
C GLU A 156 19.52 -7.66 6.11
N LEU A 157 18.46 -6.90 6.41
CA LEU A 157 18.56 -5.47 6.70
C LEU A 157 19.18 -5.16 8.07
N THR A 158 18.96 -6.03 9.06
CA THR A 158 19.54 -5.89 10.41
C THR A 158 20.89 -6.59 10.55
N GLY A 159 21.20 -7.58 9.71
CA GLY A 159 22.36 -8.46 9.89
C GLY A 159 22.24 -9.40 11.10
N ALA A 160 21.04 -9.54 11.68
CA ALA A 160 20.78 -10.32 12.89
C ALA A 160 19.94 -11.57 12.59
N ASN A 161 20.07 -12.60 13.42
CA ASN A 161 19.16 -13.76 13.36
C ASN A 161 17.80 -13.36 13.93
N ILE A 162 16.73 -13.66 13.20
CA ILE A 162 15.35 -13.35 13.57
C ILE A 162 14.64 -14.63 13.98
N ALA A 163 13.81 -14.58 15.03
CA ALA A 163 12.84 -15.62 15.37
C ALA A 163 11.43 -15.02 15.38
N ALA A 164 10.46 -15.75 14.85
CA ALA A 164 9.05 -15.39 14.87
C ALA A 164 8.16 -16.65 14.82
N SER A 165 6.91 -16.53 15.27
CA SER A 165 5.94 -17.63 15.21
C SER A 165 5.29 -17.74 13.82
N ARG A 166 4.84 -18.94 13.48
CA ARG A 166 3.97 -19.22 12.31
C ARG A 166 2.52 -19.55 12.71
N ASN A 167 2.19 -19.41 14.00
CA ASN A 167 0.92 -19.76 14.60
C ASN A 167 0.45 -18.65 15.57
N LEU A 168 -0.58 -18.92 16.38
CA LEU A 168 -1.01 -17.97 17.40
C LEU A 168 0.03 -17.86 18.52
N THR A 169 0.49 -16.65 18.82
CA THR A 169 1.33 -16.36 19.99
C THR A 169 0.48 -15.83 21.13
N GLY A 170 0.53 -16.47 22.30
CA GLY A 170 -0.21 -16.08 23.51
C GLY A 170 -0.75 -17.26 24.30
N SER A 171 -2.02 -17.18 24.69
CA SER A 171 -2.65 -18.11 25.63
C SER A 171 -2.84 -19.53 25.08
N ALA A 172 -2.33 -20.52 25.82
CA ALA A 172 -2.58 -21.95 25.56
C ALA A 172 -4.05 -22.35 25.64
N ALA A 173 -4.87 -21.64 26.43
CA ALA A 173 -6.32 -21.85 26.47
C ALA A 173 -7.01 -21.44 25.15
N LEU A 174 -6.35 -20.60 24.37
CA LEU A 174 -6.74 -20.11 23.06
C LEU A 174 -5.92 -20.77 21.94
N GLY A 175 -5.24 -21.87 22.27
CA GLY A 175 -4.37 -22.65 21.38
C GLY A 175 -3.26 -21.85 20.70
N GLY A 176 -2.88 -20.71 21.28
CA GLY A 176 -1.58 -20.11 21.03
C GLY A 176 -0.53 -20.66 21.98
N ASP A 177 0.73 -20.41 21.66
CA ASP A 177 1.86 -20.73 22.53
C ASP A 177 2.84 -19.55 22.55
N TRP A 178 4.05 -19.75 23.07
CA TRP A 178 5.10 -18.73 23.04
C TRP A 178 6.35 -19.23 22.31
N GLU A 179 6.19 -20.25 21.45
CA GLU A 179 7.23 -20.75 20.58
C GLU A 179 7.35 -19.82 19.36
N LEU A 180 8.60 -19.58 18.93
CA LEU A 180 8.91 -18.80 17.74
C LEU A 180 9.56 -19.76 16.73
N GLU A 181 8.74 -20.56 16.05
CA GLU A 181 9.22 -21.80 15.43
C GLU A 181 9.98 -21.60 14.12
N ILE A 182 9.93 -20.40 13.54
CA ILE A 182 10.67 -20.04 12.33
C ILE A 182 11.82 -19.10 12.71
N THR A 183 13.04 -19.49 12.32
CA THR A 183 14.25 -18.71 12.56
C THR A 183 15.10 -18.56 11.30
N THR A 184 15.74 -17.41 11.12
CA THR A 184 16.70 -17.19 10.01
C THR A 184 18.11 -17.68 10.32
N GLY A 185 18.36 -18.09 11.57
CA GLY A 185 19.64 -18.61 12.05
C GLY A 185 19.53 -19.24 13.45
N GLN A 186 20.67 -19.42 14.12
CA GLN A 186 20.68 -19.87 15.53
C GLN A 186 20.26 -18.73 16.46
N ILE A 187 19.45 -19.03 17.47
CA ILE A 187 18.91 -18.06 18.41
C ILE A 187 19.41 -18.41 19.82
N ASP A 188 20.38 -17.62 20.31
CA ASP A 188 21.02 -17.81 21.62
C ASP A 188 20.27 -17.12 22.78
N ALA A 189 19.12 -16.51 22.49
CA ALA A 189 18.32 -15.76 23.46
C ALA A 189 17.09 -16.54 23.93
N GLU A 190 16.89 -16.60 25.25
CA GLU A 190 15.66 -17.11 25.85
C GLU A 190 14.49 -16.15 25.64
N LEU A 191 13.25 -16.63 25.81
CA LEU A 191 12.07 -15.76 25.86
C LEU A 191 12.20 -14.70 26.98
N ALA A 192 11.69 -13.49 26.72
CA ALA A 192 11.84 -12.33 27.59
C ALA A 192 11.09 -12.43 28.94
N PHE A 193 10.14 -13.35 29.05
CA PHE A 193 9.15 -13.41 30.12
C PHE A 193 9.31 -14.65 31.01
N LYS A 194 8.87 -14.54 32.26
CA LYS A 194 8.78 -15.65 33.21
C LYS A 194 7.65 -16.61 32.78
N PRO A 195 7.82 -17.94 32.91
CA PRO A 195 6.79 -18.92 32.54
C PRO A 195 5.44 -18.64 33.20
N GLU A 196 5.43 -18.28 34.48
CA GLU A 196 4.18 -18.04 35.23
C GLU A 196 3.30 -16.92 34.63
N VAL A 197 3.89 -15.94 33.94
CA VAL A 197 3.15 -14.87 33.25
C VAL A 197 2.71 -15.30 31.85
N LEU A 198 3.52 -16.11 31.16
CA LEU A 198 3.14 -16.68 29.87
C LEU A 198 1.98 -17.67 29.99
N GLU A 199 1.95 -18.46 31.07
CA GLU A 199 0.85 -19.37 31.42
C GLU A 199 -0.42 -18.63 31.88
N ALA A 200 -0.27 -17.49 32.57
CA ALA A 200 -1.39 -16.69 33.04
C ALA A 200 -2.02 -15.79 31.97
N TYR A 201 -1.31 -15.52 30.87
CA TYR A 201 -1.78 -14.64 29.81
C TYR A 201 -3.05 -15.18 29.13
N THR A 202 -4.07 -14.32 29.00
CA THR A 202 -5.45 -14.70 28.62
C THR A 202 -5.85 -14.28 27.21
N SER A 203 -4.91 -13.81 26.40
CA SER A 203 -5.16 -13.29 25.04
C SER A 203 -4.17 -13.87 24.04
N VAL A 204 -4.34 -13.57 22.75
CA VAL A 204 -3.39 -13.91 21.68
C VAL A 204 -3.18 -12.70 20.77
N LEU A 205 -1.96 -12.59 20.24
CA LEU A 205 -1.44 -11.40 19.58
C LEU A 205 -1.88 -11.29 18.09
N ALA A 206 -3.17 -11.44 17.77
CA ALA A 206 -3.70 -11.52 16.39
C ALA A 206 -4.57 -10.31 16.00
N THR A 207 -4.69 -10.03 14.70
CA THR A 207 -5.56 -8.96 14.15
C THR A 207 -6.45 -9.50 13.02
N LEU A 208 -7.76 -9.26 13.10
CA LEU A 208 -8.78 -9.63 12.09
C LEU A 208 -8.86 -8.63 10.93
N VAL A 209 -8.91 -7.34 11.27
CA VAL A 209 -9.04 -6.25 10.29
C VAL A 209 -8.15 -5.10 10.73
N ALA A 210 -7.36 -4.57 9.81
CA ALA A 210 -6.65 -3.31 9.97
C ALA A 210 -6.95 -2.46 8.74
N GLU A 211 -7.83 -1.47 8.88
CA GLU A 211 -8.21 -0.57 7.80
C GLU A 211 -8.15 0.88 8.31
N THR A 212 -7.28 1.66 7.68
CA THR A 212 -7.03 3.06 8.07
C THR A 212 -8.08 4.00 7.49
N PHE A 213 -8.68 3.62 6.35
CA PHE A 213 -9.51 4.45 5.47
C PHE A 213 -8.83 5.74 4.95
N VAL A 214 -7.51 5.88 5.06
CA VAL A 214 -6.78 7.08 4.58
C VAL A 214 -6.42 7.02 3.09
N GLY A 215 -6.51 5.85 2.47
CA GLY A 215 -6.21 5.60 1.06
C GLY A 215 -7.39 5.93 0.12
N ALA A 216 -7.11 5.91 -1.19
CA ALA A 216 -8.16 6.02 -2.23
C ALA A 216 -8.98 4.74 -2.44
N THR A 217 -8.61 3.67 -1.74
CA THR A 217 -9.17 2.32 -1.82
C THR A 217 -9.27 1.77 -0.40
N ALA A 218 -10.41 1.18 -0.06
CA ALA A 218 -10.54 0.30 1.10
C ALA A 218 -10.55 -1.14 0.62
N LEU A 219 -9.81 -2.00 1.32
CA LEU A 219 -9.55 -3.38 0.89
C LEU A 219 -10.31 -4.39 1.77
N GLY A 220 -10.65 -5.54 1.19
CA GLY A 220 -11.48 -6.55 1.82
C GLY A 220 -13.00 -6.41 1.58
N PRO A 221 -13.78 -7.39 2.07
CA PRO A 221 -15.17 -7.61 1.68
C PRO A 221 -16.12 -6.66 2.39
N TRP A 222 -16.01 -5.36 2.14
CA TRP A 222 -16.97 -4.40 2.65
C TRP A 222 -18.29 -4.51 1.87
N ILE A 223 -19.43 -4.45 2.55
CA ILE A 223 -20.70 -4.10 1.90
C ILE A 223 -21.15 -2.76 2.44
N TYR A 224 -21.84 -2.00 1.61
CA TYR A 224 -22.38 -0.70 2.01
C TYR A 224 -23.77 -0.51 1.45
N GLY A 225 -24.50 0.42 2.05
CA GLY A 225 -25.80 0.82 1.57
C GLY A 225 -26.29 2.08 2.25
N THR A 226 -27.35 2.64 1.69
CA THR A 226 -27.86 3.96 2.04
C THR A 226 -29.37 3.92 2.17
N SER A 227 -29.97 4.90 2.85
CA SER A 227 -31.41 5.14 2.81
C SER A 227 -31.69 6.61 2.46
N ASN A 228 -32.93 6.90 2.07
CA ASN A 228 -33.39 8.23 1.62
C ASN A 228 -32.59 8.86 0.45
N GLY A 229 -31.87 8.06 -0.35
CA GLY A 229 -31.10 8.55 -1.49
C GLY A 229 -29.78 9.24 -1.12
N ALA A 230 -29.23 8.95 0.06
CA ALA A 230 -27.94 9.48 0.48
C ALA A 230 -26.81 9.04 -0.46
N ALA A 231 -25.85 9.95 -0.72
CA ALA A 231 -24.68 9.74 -1.56
C ALA A 231 -23.45 9.17 -0.81
N ASN A 232 -23.60 8.95 0.49
CA ASN A 232 -22.61 8.36 1.39
C ASN A 232 -23.12 6.96 1.82
N PRO A 233 -22.26 6.00 2.18
CA PRO A 233 -20.88 6.18 2.62
C PRO A 233 -19.88 6.21 1.47
N GLY A 234 -18.70 6.77 1.72
CA GLY A 234 -17.58 6.71 0.78
C GLY A 234 -16.25 7.21 1.36
N LEU A 235 -15.15 6.85 0.69
CA LEU A 235 -13.80 7.27 1.05
C LEU A 235 -13.55 8.71 0.62
N THR A 236 -12.97 9.53 1.48
CA THR A 236 -12.74 10.94 1.18
C THR A 236 -11.47 11.21 0.35
N ALA A 237 -10.53 10.26 0.28
CA ALA A 237 -9.37 10.36 -0.59
C ALA A 237 -9.64 9.71 -1.96
N GLY A 238 -9.04 10.28 -3.02
CA GLY A 238 -9.05 9.71 -4.37
C GLY A 238 -10.14 10.25 -5.30
N GLY A 239 -9.74 10.66 -6.52
CA GLY A 239 -10.65 11.28 -7.50
C GLY A 239 -11.55 10.32 -8.30
N THR A 240 -11.36 9.01 -8.16
CA THR A 240 -12.08 7.96 -8.90
C THR A 240 -12.38 6.80 -7.97
N ALA A 241 -13.61 6.27 -8.01
CA ALA A 241 -13.98 5.11 -7.21
C ALA A 241 -13.20 3.87 -7.67
N THR A 242 -12.32 3.37 -6.81
CA THR A 242 -11.57 2.12 -6.97
C THR A 242 -11.63 1.33 -5.68
N GLY A 243 -11.81 0.02 -5.75
CA GLY A 243 -12.07 -0.84 -4.59
C GLY A 243 -13.55 -1.03 -4.30
N ILE A 244 -13.88 -1.51 -3.10
CA ILE A 244 -15.23 -1.98 -2.76
C ILE A 244 -16.11 -0.87 -2.17
N ILE A 245 -15.54 0.03 -1.37
CA ILE A 245 -16.21 1.26 -0.88
C ILE A 245 -15.98 2.37 -1.93
N PRO A 246 -17.02 3.09 -2.38
CA PRO A 246 -16.86 4.13 -3.40
C PRO A 246 -16.07 5.33 -2.85
N ALA A 247 -15.30 5.99 -3.73
CA ALA A 247 -14.67 7.27 -3.39
C ALA A 247 -15.66 8.44 -3.62
N LEU A 248 -15.59 9.46 -2.76
CA LEU A 248 -16.40 10.69 -2.86
C LEU A 248 -15.79 11.75 -3.79
N GLY A 249 -14.69 11.43 -4.48
CA GLY A 249 -13.93 12.33 -5.34
C GLY A 249 -12.82 13.08 -4.60
N THR A 250 -12.36 14.21 -5.15
CA THR A 250 -11.23 14.98 -4.58
C THR A 250 -11.63 15.75 -3.31
N GLY A 251 -11.82 15.03 -2.20
CA GLY A 251 -11.93 15.58 -0.85
C GLY A 251 -10.56 15.77 -0.21
N ASP A 252 -9.87 14.64 0.03
CA ASP A 252 -8.58 14.57 0.71
C ASP A 252 -7.47 14.00 -0.20
N ALA A 253 -6.21 14.26 0.18
CA ALA A 253 -5.07 13.58 -0.41
C ALA A 253 -4.99 12.12 0.05
N VAL A 254 -4.44 11.24 -0.80
CA VAL A 254 -4.13 9.85 -0.42
C VAL A 254 -3.13 9.86 0.74
N GLY A 255 -3.45 9.13 1.81
CA GLY A 255 -2.72 9.17 3.08
C GLY A 255 -3.34 10.08 4.14
N SER A 256 -4.35 10.89 3.77
CA SER A 256 -5.05 11.83 4.67
C SER A 256 -6.58 11.67 4.67
N GLY A 257 -7.11 10.65 3.98
CA GLY A 257 -8.54 10.38 3.88
C GLY A 257 -9.18 9.81 5.16
N THR A 258 -10.47 9.52 5.07
CA THR A 258 -11.29 8.80 6.05
C THR A 258 -12.44 8.09 5.34
N LEU A 259 -13.13 7.17 6.03
CA LEU A 259 -14.45 6.71 5.63
C LEU A 259 -15.48 7.72 6.10
N ARG A 260 -16.16 8.43 5.19
CA ARG A 260 -17.30 9.28 5.52
C ARG A 260 -18.58 8.47 5.40
N LEU A 261 -19.32 8.36 6.51
CA LEU A 261 -20.62 7.70 6.54
C LEU A 261 -21.74 8.68 6.16
N THR A 262 -21.68 9.94 6.58
CA THR A 262 -22.63 11.00 6.16
C THR A 262 -21.95 12.37 6.04
N SER A 263 -22.52 13.24 5.20
CA SER A 263 -22.17 14.67 5.11
C SER A 263 -23.00 15.52 6.09
N ALA A 264 -22.72 16.83 6.23
CA ALA A 264 -23.64 17.76 6.91
C ALA A 264 -24.86 18.12 6.02
N VAL A 265 -25.73 17.14 5.76
CA VAL A 265 -26.99 17.25 4.99
C VAL A 265 -28.08 16.51 5.78
N GLY A 266 -29.33 16.99 5.75
CA GLY A 266 -30.43 16.41 6.53
C GLY A 266 -30.93 15.04 6.04
N ASP A 267 -31.61 14.33 6.93
CA ASP A 267 -32.42 13.13 6.70
C ASP A 267 -31.76 11.96 5.92
N GLN A 268 -30.44 11.80 5.97
CA GLN A 268 -29.70 10.68 5.39
C GLN A 268 -29.36 9.61 6.43
N ALA A 269 -29.28 8.35 6.00
CA ALA A 269 -28.58 7.29 6.73
C ALA A 269 -27.77 6.40 5.79
N ALA A 270 -26.69 5.85 6.33
CA ALA A 270 -25.69 5.08 5.60
C ALA A 270 -25.10 3.99 6.50
N PHE A 271 -24.62 2.89 5.92
CA PHE A 271 -23.85 1.88 6.63
C PHE A 271 -22.70 1.33 5.79
N VAL A 272 -21.65 0.88 6.47
CA VAL A 272 -20.66 -0.09 5.98
C VAL A 272 -20.64 -1.30 6.91
N ILE A 273 -20.46 -2.50 6.38
CA ILE A 273 -20.30 -3.76 7.12
C ILE A 273 -19.08 -4.49 6.58
N TYR A 274 -18.28 -5.08 7.45
CA TYR A 274 -17.28 -6.08 7.07
C TYR A 274 -18.03 -7.40 6.84
N ASP A 275 -18.18 -7.81 5.57
CA ASP A 275 -19.08 -8.88 5.14
C ASP A 275 -18.49 -10.29 5.33
N ASN A 276 -17.54 -10.45 6.26
CA ASN A 276 -17.06 -11.76 6.68
C ASN A 276 -17.61 -12.13 8.07
N PRO A 277 -18.33 -13.26 8.22
CA PRO A 277 -18.79 -13.73 9.53
C PRO A 277 -17.64 -14.10 10.47
N ILE A 278 -17.73 -13.65 11.72
CA ILE A 278 -16.85 -14.00 12.85
C ILE A 278 -17.65 -14.93 13.78
N ALA A 279 -17.05 -16.00 14.31
CA ALA A 279 -17.76 -16.90 15.23
C ALA A 279 -17.97 -16.26 16.61
N ALA A 280 -19.13 -16.45 17.23
CA ALA A 280 -19.38 -15.85 18.55
C ALA A 280 -18.48 -16.39 19.67
N THR A 281 -17.88 -17.56 19.48
CA THR A 281 -16.87 -18.15 20.36
C THR A 281 -15.53 -17.43 20.32
N GLU A 282 -15.27 -16.62 19.29
CA GLU A 282 -14.06 -15.81 19.15
C GLU A 282 -14.12 -14.52 19.95
N GLY A 283 -15.30 -13.89 20.01
CA GLY A 283 -15.45 -12.53 20.53
C GLY A 283 -14.65 -11.52 19.70
N ILE A 284 -14.69 -10.25 20.11
CA ILE A 284 -14.01 -9.17 19.39
C ILE A 284 -13.52 -8.07 20.33
N LYS A 285 -12.34 -7.51 20.02
CA LYS A 285 -11.91 -6.17 20.42
C LYS A 285 -11.87 -5.30 19.16
N VAL A 286 -12.50 -4.13 19.22
CA VAL A 286 -12.64 -3.19 18.09
C VAL A 286 -12.16 -1.83 18.58
N THR A 287 -11.17 -1.26 17.92
CA THR A 287 -10.64 0.09 18.19
C THR A 287 -10.74 0.94 16.95
N PHE A 288 -11.22 2.17 17.06
CA PHE A 288 -11.31 3.11 15.93
C PHE A 288 -11.25 4.57 16.39
N ASP A 289 -10.97 5.46 15.44
CA ASP A 289 -11.11 6.90 15.60
C ASP A 289 -12.41 7.37 14.93
N LEU A 290 -13.28 8.05 15.70
CA LEU A 290 -14.49 8.72 15.25
C LEU A 290 -14.21 10.22 15.03
N PHE A 291 -14.89 10.81 14.04
CA PHE A 291 -14.98 12.26 13.89
C PHE A 291 -16.43 12.68 13.60
N ALA A 292 -16.91 13.66 14.36
CA ALA A 292 -18.22 14.29 14.21
C ALA A 292 -18.08 15.81 14.18
N TYR A 293 -18.38 16.46 13.05
CA TYR A 293 -18.16 17.92 12.91
C TYR A 293 -18.87 18.58 11.72
N GLY A 294 -18.85 19.91 11.70
CA GLY A 294 -19.07 20.71 10.48
C GLY A 294 -20.52 21.01 10.12
N GLY A 295 -21.48 20.53 10.92
CA GLY A 295 -22.88 20.92 10.89
C GLY A 295 -23.31 21.60 12.20
N ASN A 296 -24.31 21.04 12.87
CA ASN A 296 -24.94 21.57 14.08
C ASN A 296 -25.26 20.48 15.12
N GLY A 297 -24.45 19.41 15.18
CA GLY A 297 -24.41 18.45 16.30
C GLY A 297 -25.45 17.34 16.27
N ALA A 298 -25.65 16.66 15.13
CA ALA A 298 -26.54 15.48 15.09
C ALA A 298 -26.37 14.56 13.86
N ASP A 299 -26.83 13.30 13.93
CA ASP A 299 -27.34 12.62 15.13
C ASP A 299 -26.27 11.72 15.77
N GLY A 300 -25.31 11.24 14.99
CA GLY A 300 -24.20 10.43 15.47
C GLY A 300 -23.91 9.18 14.63
N VAL A 301 -23.10 8.29 15.21
CA VAL A 301 -22.64 7.04 14.61
C VAL A 301 -23.02 5.86 15.50
N SER A 302 -23.45 4.76 14.91
CA SER A 302 -23.51 3.47 15.59
C SER A 302 -22.43 2.52 15.08
N PHE A 303 -21.66 1.92 16.00
CA PHE A 303 -21.06 0.62 15.75
C PHE A 303 -22.12 -0.45 15.99
N PHE A 304 -22.15 -1.52 15.21
CA PHE A 304 -23.13 -2.58 15.42
C PHE A 304 -22.64 -3.98 15.05
N LEU A 305 -23.33 -4.98 15.59
CA LEU A 305 -23.26 -6.38 15.18
C LEU A 305 -24.59 -6.81 14.56
N ILE A 306 -24.52 -7.57 13.47
CA ILE A 306 -25.64 -8.28 12.85
C ILE A 306 -25.40 -9.79 12.88
N ASP A 307 -26.48 -10.58 12.76
CA ASP A 307 -26.39 -12.01 12.43
C ASP A 307 -25.53 -12.21 11.18
N GLY A 308 -24.49 -13.04 11.29
CA GLY A 308 -23.49 -13.26 10.25
C GLY A 308 -24.04 -13.92 8.98
N THR A 309 -25.23 -14.52 9.03
CA THR A 309 -25.92 -15.04 7.84
C THR A 309 -26.62 -13.96 7.02
N THR A 310 -26.71 -12.73 7.53
CA THR A 310 -27.42 -11.63 6.88
C THR A 310 -26.47 -10.76 6.04
N THR A 311 -27.00 -10.22 4.94
CA THR A 311 -26.33 -9.25 4.05
C THR A 311 -27.33 -8.10 3.79
N PRO A 312 -27.32 -7.03 4.62
CA PRO A 312 -28.23 -5.89 4.45
C PRO A 312 -27.97 -5.14 3.15
N THR A 313 -29.01 -4.54 2.57
CA THR A 313 -28.92 -3.69 1.37
C THR A 313 -29.33 -2.24 1.60
N ALA A 314 -29.80 -1.90 2.80
CA ALA A 314 -30.23 -0.57 3.19
C ALA A 314 -29.87 -0.32 4.67
N ALA A 315 -29.56 0.93 4.99
CA ALA A 315 -29.39 1.37 6.36
C ALA A 315 -30.73 1.31 7.12
N GLY A 316 -30.65 1.35 8.45
CA GLY A 316 -31.82 1.61 9.29
C GLY A 316 -32.37 3.03 9.11
N GLY A 317 -33.16 3.45 10.10
CA GLY A 317 -33.71 4.79 10.16
C GLY A 317 -32.65 5.89 10.19
N PHE A 318 -33.05 7.07 9.71
CA PHE A 318 -32.28 8.30 9.87
C PHE A 318 -32.56 8.97 11.22
N GLY A 319 -32.00 10.17 11.44
CA GLY A 319 -32.15 10.92 12.68
C GLY A 319 -31.62 10.15 13.89
N GLY A 320 -32.37 10.19 14.99
CA GLY A 320 -32.05 9.50 16.25
C GLY A 320 -32.06 7.96 16.22
N SER A 321 -32.08 7.36 15.03
CA SER A 321 -31.94 5.90 14.85
C SER A 321 -30.51 5.46 14.52
N LEU A 322 -29.62 6.42 14.22
CA LEU A 322 -28.19 6.26 13.92
C LEU A 322 -27.88 5.23 12.80
N GLY A 323 -28.80 5.08 11.84
CA GLY A 323 -28.71 4.09 10.76
C GLY A 323 -28.77 2.62 11.22
N TYR A 324 -28.98 2.34 12.51
CA TYR A 324 -29.08 0.98 13.06
C TYR A 324 -30.52 0.61 13.45
N ALA A 325 -31.19 1.46 14.20
CA ALA A 325 -32.56 1.21 14.66
C ALA A 325 -33.61 1.67 13.64
N GLN A 326 -34.87 1.41 13.92
CA GLN A 326 -36.05 1.84 13.17
C GLN A 326 -36.43 3.30 13.45
N THR A 327 -37.05 3.97 12.47
CA THR A 327 -37.83 5.20 12.66
C THR A 327 -39.25 5.06 12.08
N SER A 328 -40.21 5.76 12.67
CA SER A 328 -41.56 5.96 12.13
C SER A 328 -41.67 7.13 11.14
N ALA A 329 -40.59 7.89 10.92
CA ALA A 329 -40.56 8.99 9.95
C ALA A 329 -40.63 8.48 8.50
N ASN A 330 -41.01 9.36 7.57
CA ASN A 330 -41.09 9.11 6.12
C ASN A 330 -41.85 7.83 5.70
N GLY A 331 -42.89 7.45 6.46
CA GLY A 331 -43.70 6.25 6.19
C GLY A 331 -43.22 4.97 6.89
N GLY A 332 -42.14 5.05 7.67
CA GLY A 332 -41.56 3.96 8.43
C GLY A 332 -40.36 3.33 7.73
N VAL A 333 -39.18 3.46 8.35
CA VAL A 333 -37.94 2.78 7.93
C VAL A 333 -37.60 1.74 8.99
N PRO A 334 -37.46 0.45 8.64
CA PRO A 334 -37.06 -0.58 9.59
C PRO A 334 -35.62 -0.33 10.08
N GLY A 335 -35.24 -0.95 11.20
CA GLY A 335 -33.82 -1.02 11.57
C GLY A 335 -33.06 -1.99 10.66
N ILE A 336 -31.74 -1.98 10.77
CA ILE A 336 -30.85 -2.74 9.88
C ILE A 336 -31.12 -4.25 9.94
N ALA A 337 -31.18 -4.90 8.77
CA ALA A 337 -31.48 -6.32 8.70
C ALA A 337 -30.48 -7.15 9.53
N GLY A 338 -30.99 -8.09 10.33
CA GLY A 338 -30.16 -8.95 11.18
C GLY A 338 -29.56 -8.27 12.42
N GLY A 339 -29.88 -7.00 12.72
CA GLY A 339 -29.34 -6.27 13.88
C GLY A 339 -29.43 -7.05 15.20
N TYR A 340 -28.28 -7.25 15.85
CA TYR A 340 -28.17 -7.92 17.14
C TYR A 340 -27.79 -6.97 18.28
N LEU A 341 -26.77 -6.13 18.08
CA LEU A 341 -26.28 -5.16 19.06
C LEU A 341 -25.93 -3.85 18.34
N GLY A 342 -26.36 -2.70 18.88
CA GLY A 342 -25.97 -1.39 18.37
C GLY A 342 -25.46 -0.50 19.50
N ILE A 343 -24.30 0.12 19.31
CA ILE A 343 -23.63 1.02 20.23
C ILE A 343 -23.55 2.37 19.54
N GLY A 344 -24.50 3.24 19.86
CA GLY A 344 -24.61 4.59 19.33
C GLY A 344 -23.76 5.56 20.13
N LEU A 345 -22.80 6.19 19.46
CA LEU A 345 -22.16 7.43 19.88
C LEU A 345 -23.07 8.57 19.40
N ASP A 346 -23.90 9.05 20.32
CA ASP A 346 -25.13 9.80 20.08
C ASP A 346 -24.90 11.27 20.47
N GLU A 347 -24.83 12.13 19.45
CA GLU A 347 -24.50 13.54 19.60
C GLU A 347 -25.71 14.33 20.09
N PHE A 348 -26.88 14.07 19.51
CA PHE A 348 -28.12 14.78 19.86
C PHE A 348 -28.86 14.12 21.04
N GLY A 349 -28.61 12.83 21.28
CA GLY A 349 -29.15 12.06 22.40
C GLY A 349 -30.41 11.26 22.08
N ASN A 350 -30.88 11.26 20.83
CA ASN A 350 -32.16 10.66 20.46
C ASN A 350 -32.12 9.11 20.34
N PHE A 351 -30.93 8.51 20.24
CA PHE A 351 -30.78 7.06 20.24
C PHE A 351 -31.17 6.46 21.60
N ALA A 352 -31.11 7.22 22.70
CA ALA A 352 -31.62 6.79 24.01
C ALA A 352 -33.16 6.83 24.16
N ASN A 353 -33.92 7.40 23.20
CA ASN A 353 -35.38 7.56 23.34
C ASN A 353 -36.21 6.27 23.11
N PRO A 354 -37.30 6.06 23.87
CA PRO A 354 -38.36 5.08 23.59
C PRO A 354 -39.36 5.56 22.51
N THR A 355 -38.91 6.37 21.55
CA THR A 355 -39.75 6.96 20.49
C THR A 355 -39.57 6.24 19.16
N GLU A 356 -40.35 6.61 18.15
CA GLU A 356 -40.24 6.09 16.78
C GLU A 356 -40.36 4.55 16.68
N SER A 357 -41.14 3.95 17.59
CA SER A 357 -41.32 2.51 17.79
C SER A 357 -40.13 1.75 18.40
N ARG A 358 -39.09 2.44 18.90
CA ARG A 358 -38.01 1.83 19.70
C ARG A 358 -38.49 1.50 21.12
N VAL A 359 -38.01 0.39 21.67
CA VAL A 359 -38.45 -0.09 22.99
C VAL A 359 -37.52 0.42 24.09
N GLY A 360 -38.10 1.07 25.10
CA GLY A 360 -37.40 1.49 26.31
C GLY A 360 -36.33 2.58 26.13
N GLY A 361 -35.78 3.01 27.27
CA GLY A 361 -34.77 4.05 27.37
C GLY A 361 -35.22 5.26 28.21
N PRO A 362 -34.27 6.06 28.73
CA PRO A 362 -34.53 7.14 29.69
C PRO A 362 -35.10 8.42 29.07
N GLY A 363 -35.15 8.53 27.74
CA GLY A 363 -35.37 9.78 27.03
C GLY A 363 -34.08 10.25 26.34
N ALA A 364 -34.05 11.50 25.87
CA ALA A 364 -32.91 12.02 25.14
C ALA A 364 -31.72 12.35 26.08
N ILE A 365 -30.52 11.86 25.75
CA ILE A 365 -29.29 12.11 26.51
C ILE A 365 -28.18 12.53 25.53
N GLN A 366 -28.04 13.85 25.35
CA GLN A 366 -27.02 14.46 24.50
C GLN A 366 -25.60 14.01 24.90
N ASP A 367 -24.69 13.92 23.92
CA ASP A 367 -23.30 13.51 24.11
C ASP A 367 -23.18 12.24 24.96
N SER A 368 -23.65 11.10 24.43
CA SER A 368 -23.62 9.84 25.18
C SER A 368 -23.32 8.61 24.32
N ILE A 369 -22.82 7.56 24.97
CA ILE A 369 -22.82 6.22 24.40
C ILE A 369 -24.06 5.47 24.88
N THR A 370 -24.90 5.07 23.93
CA THR A 370 -26.15 4.33 24.17
C THR A 370 -26.08 2.95 23.52
N VAL A 371 -26.43 1.91 24.27
CA VAL A 371 -26.48 0.53 23.77
C VAL A 371 -27.92 0.08 23.57
N ARG A 372 -28.22 -0.41 22.37
CA ARG A 372 -29.48 -1.05 21.98
C ARG A 372 -29.28 -2.50 21.56
N GLY A 373 -30.31 -3.29 21.82
CA GLY A 373 -30.38 -4.70 21.49
C GLY A 373 -30.84 -4.99 20.06
N SER A 374 -31.29 -6.22 19.89
CA SER A 374 -31.55 -6.84 18.59
C SER A 374 -32.89 -6.43 17.96
N LEU A 375 -33.01 -6.65 16.65
CA LEU A 375 -34.25 -6.62 15.88
C LEU A 375 -35.36 -7.47 16.54
N ALA A 376 -35.01 -8.62 17.11
CA ALA A 376 -35.95 -9.49 17.84
C ALA A 376 -36.52 -8.84 19.11
N THR A 377 -35.77 -7.94 19.75
CA THR A 377 -36.25 -7.11 20.88
C THR A 377 -36.88 -5.78 20.42
N ASN A 378 -37.05 -5.59 19.11
CA ASN A 378 -37.44 -4.32 18.49
C ASN A 378 -36.50 -3.16 18.92
N TYR A 379 -35.19 -3.47 18.95
CA TYR A 379 -34.08 -2.58 19.29
C TYR A 379 -34.18 -2.01 20.71
N GLY A 380 -34.44 -2.89 21.68
CA GLY A 380 -34.63 -2.54 23.09
C GLY A 380 -33.42 -1.82 23.69
N PHE A 381 -33.66 -0.80 24.52
CA PHE A 381 -32.60 -0.13 25.27
C PHE A 381 -31.92 -1.08 26.27
N LEU A 382 -30.59 -1.09 26.31
CA LEU A 382 -29.80 -1.94 27.21
C LEU A 382 -28.98 -1.12 28.21
N ALA A 383 -28.31 -0.05 27.78
CA ALA A 383 -27.46 0.80 28.63
C ALA A 383 -27.27 2.20 28.04
N ASN A 384 -26.85 3.16 28.86
CA ASN A 384 -26.39 4.49 28.45
C ASN A 384 -25.32 4.99 29.42
N ALA A 385 -24.35 5.75 28.90
CA ALA A 385 -23.41 6.55 29.66
C ALA A 385 -23.19 7.91 28.95
N PRO A 386 -23.49 9.05 29.58
CA PRO A 386 -23.06 10.36 29.09
C PRO A 386 -21.53 10.43 29.03
N VAL A 387 -20.98 10.99 27.95
CA VAL A 387 -19.54 11.26 27.84
C VAL A 387 -19.22 12.65 28.41
N GLY A 388 -18.22 12.72 29.28
CA GLY A 388 -17.70 13.98 29.79
C GLY A 388 -16.68 14.63 28.84
N GLY A 389 -16.14 15.77 29.25
CA GLY A 389 -15.02 16.40 28.55
C GLY A 389 -15.44 17.03 27.22
N LEU A 390 -14.91 16.50 26.12
CA LEU A 390 -15.09 17.06 24.77
C LEU A 390 -16.35 16.57 24.03
N GLY A 391 -17.19 15.73 24.65
CA GLY A 391 -18.41 15.19 24.02
C GLY A 391 -18.13 14.20 22.88
N VAL A 392 -19.19 13.79 22.18
CA VAL A 392 -19.09 13.09 20.89
C VAL A 392 -18.98 14.11 19.75
N ASP A 393 -19.75 15.20 19.81
CA ASP A 393 -19.75 16.29 18.83
C ASP A 393 -18.49 17.18 18.95
N SER A 394 -18.16 17.88 17.86
CA SER A 394 -17.18 18.96 17.82
C SER A 394 -17.78 20.23 17.23
N THR A 395 -18.16 21.15 18.11
CA THR A 395 -18.50 22.53 17.78
C THR A 395 -17.35 23.33 17.16
N VAL A 396 -16.11 22.82 17.24
CA VAL A 396 -14.93 23.37 16.56
C VAL A 396 -14.85 22.78 15.14
N PRO A 397 -14.83 23.60 14.08
CA PRO A 397 -14.76 23.10 12.71
C PRO A 397 -13.46 22.33 12.41
N GLY A 398 -13.60 21.12 11.88
CA GLY A 398 -12.53 20.36 11.24
C GLY A 398 -12.14 19.07 11.96
N ARG A 399 -11.80 18.05 11.17
CA ARG A 399 -11.51 16.67 11.59
C ARG A 399 -10.55 16.56 12.78
N ALA A 400 -9.47 17.35 12.81
CA ALA A 400 -8.46 17.25 13.88
C ALA A 400 -9.00 17.53 15.29
N ALA A 401 -9.93 18.48 15.46
CA ALA A 401 -10.55 18.77 16.76
C ALA A 401 -11.68 17.77 17.11
N ALA A 402 -12.25 17.14 16.08
CA ALA A 402 -13.39 16.23 16.18
C ALA A 402 -13.02 14.79 16.54
N ARG A 403 -11.73 14.45 16.58
CA ARG A 403 -11.27 13.10 16.85
C ARG A 403 -11.69 12.63 18.25
N ARG A 404 -12.26 11.43 18.34
CA ARG A 404 -12.48 10.68 19.59
C ARG A 404 -12.05 9.23 19.36
N LYS A 405 -11.28 8.64 20.27
CA LYS A 405 -10.92 7.21 20.19
C LYS A 405 -11.93 6.37 20.97
N VAL A 406 -12.32 5.24 20.40
CA VAL A 406 -13.31 4.32 20.98
C VAL A 406 -12.73 2.90 20.97
N GLN A 407 -12.95 2.15 22.04
CA GLN A 407 -12.75 0.70 22.05
C GLN A 407 -14.03 0.00 22.51
N ILE A 408 -14.42 -1.05 21.80
CA ILE A 408 -15.53 -1.94 22.13
C ILE A 408 -14.97 -3.34 22.30
N THR A 409 -15.35 -4.04 23.36
CA THR A 409 -14.89 -5.42 23.62
C THR A 409 -16.07 -6.31 23.97
N LEU A 410 -16.25 -7.40 23.23
CA LEU A 410 -17.23 -8.45 23.50
C LEU A 410 -16.48 -9.74 23.83
N GLN A 411 -16.39 -10.05 25.13
CA GLN A 411 -15.71 -11.23 25.66
C GLN A 411 -16.54 -12.50 25.41
N PRO A 412 -15.99 -13.54 24.73
CA PRO A 412 -16.78 -14.70 24.31
C PRO A 412 -17.08 -15.68 25.46
N THR A 413 -16.21 -15.77 26.46
CA THR A 413 -16.36 -16.72 27.59
C THR A 413 -17.42 -16.24 28.60
N THR A 414 -17.51 -14.93 28.83
CA THR A 414 -18.44 -14.32 29.80
C THR A 414 -19.67 -13.68 29.15
N ASN A 415 -19.63 -13.49 27.82
CA ASN A 415 -20.52 -12.61 27.06
C ASN A 415 -20.51 -11.15 27.58
N GLN A 416 -19.45 -10.72 28.27
CA GLN A 416 -19.33 -9.36 28.77
C GLN A 416 -19.11 -8.38 27.62
N LEU A 417 -19.88 -7.29 27.61
CA LEU A 417 -19.67 -6.17 26.69
C LEU A 417 -19.13 -4.97 27.45
N THR A 418 -18.01 -4.41 27.01
CA THR A 418 -17.49 -3.13 27.48
C THR A 418 -17.35 -2.12 26.34
N VAL A 419 -17.49 -0.84 26.68
CA VAL A 419 -17.14 0.28 25.78
C VAL A 419 -16.31 1.29 26.55
N ALA A 420 -15.12 1.59 26.02
CA ALA A 420 -14.23 2.64 26.50
C ALA A 420 -14.18 3.80 25.50
N PHE A 421 -14.10 5.02 26.02
CA PHE A 421 -14.16 6.24 25.23
C PHE A 421 -13.13 7.25 25.75
N ASP A 422 -12.24 7.66 24.85
CA ASP A 422 -11.18 8.64 25.12
C ASP A 422 -11.80 10.05 25.23
N SER A 423 -12.31 10.34 26.42
CA SER A 423 -12.98 11.60 26.77
C SER A 423 -12.01 12.78 26.90
N ASN A 424 -10.71 12.48 26.99
CA ASN A 424 -9.65 13.44 27.23
C ASN A 424 -8.90 13.83 25.93
N ASN A 425 -8.96 12.96 24.91
CA ASN A 425 -8.38 13.05 23.57
C ASN A 425 -6.85 13.13 23.55
N ASP A 426 -6.16 12.44 24.46
CA ASP A 426 -4.72 12.17 24.38
C ASP A 426 -4.40 11.01 23.42
N GLY A 427 -5.40 10.23 23.01
CA GLY A 427 -5.28 9.10 22.10
C GLY A 427 -4.98 7.75 22.77
N VAL A 428 -4.94 7.69 24.10
CA VAL A 428 -4.59 6.51 24.90
C VAL A 428 -5.78 6.09 25.76
N LEU A 429 -6.40 4.96 25.43
CA LEU A 429 -7.49 4.41 26.24
C LEU A 429 -6.94 3.68 27.48
N VAL A 430 -7.37 4.10 28.66
CA VAL A 430 -7.04 3.43 29.93
C VAL A 430 -8.26 2.73 30.55
N PRO A 431 -8.10 1.72 31.43
CA PRO A 431 -9.24 1.00 32.02
C PRO A 431 -10.28 1.89 32.72
N ALA A 432 -9.86 3.04 33.26
CA ALA A 432 -10.73 4.03 33.91
C ALA A 432 -11.71 4.74 32.95
N GLU A 433 -11.47 4.66 31.63
CA GLU A 433 -12.33 5.25 30.59
C GLU A 433 -13.36 4.26 30.03
N THR A 434 -13.48 3.07 30.65
CA THR A 434 -14.58 2.13 30.40
C THR A 434 -15.88 2.68 30.99
N ILE A 435 -16.73 3.27 30.14
CA ILE A 435 -17.98 3.93 30.55
C ILE A 435 -19.22 3.04 30.43
N ILE A 436 -19.18 1.99 29.60
CA ILE A 436 -20.19 0.93 29.56
C ILE A 436 -19.56 -0.39 29.99
N ASN A 437 -20.25 -1.11 30.86
CA ASN A 437 -19.93 -2.49 31.22
C ASN A 437 -21.25 -3.26 31.45
N ILE A 438 -21.60 -4.14 30.52
CA ILE A 438 -22.70 -5.11 30.65
C ILE A 438 -22.06 -6.47 30.99
N PRO A 439 -22.13 -6.96 32.24
CA PRO A 439 -21.37 -8.14 32.67
C PRO A 439 -21.67 -9.43 31.91
N ASN A 440 -22.87 -9.56 31.35
CA ASN A 440 -23.24 -10.63 30.44
C ASN A 440 -24.38 -10.16 29.52
N LEU A 441 -24.06 -9.86 28.26
CA LEU A 441 -24.98 -9.36 27.25
C LEU A 441 -26.16 -10.32 27.00
N THR A 442 -25.95 -11.64 27.10
CA THR A 442 -27.02 -12.61 26.81
C THR A 442 -28.17 -12.57 27.82
N THR A 443 -27.91 -12.09 29.04
CA THR A 443 -28.96 -11.93 30.07
C THR A 443 -29.91 -10.77 29.80
N VAL A 444 -29.51 -9.80 28.95
CA VAL A 444 -30.31 -8.59 28.64
C VAL A 444 -30.73 -8.48 27.17
N ASN A 445 -30.04 -9.16 26.25
CA ASN A 445 -30.29 -9.07 24.80
C ASN A 445 -30.65 -10.42 24.13
N GLY A 446 -30.67 -11.52 24.88
CA GLY A 446 -30.83 -12.88 24.34
C GLY A 446 -29.52 -13.46 23.80
N ALA A 447 -29.57 -14.65 23.21
CA ALA A 447 -28.37 -15.35 22.73
C ALA A 447 -27.66 -14.57 21.61
N ILE A 448 -26.32 -14.53 21.66
CA ILE A 448 -25.49 -14.03 20.55
C ILE A 448 -25.69 -14.96 19.33
N PRO A 449 -25.87 -14.42 18.11
CA PRO A 449 -25.90 -15.22 16.89
C PRO A 449 -24.65 -16.11 16.76
N PRO A 450 -24.74 -17.38 16.30
CA PRO A 450 -23.59 -18.29 16.25
C PRO A 450 -22.37 -17.74 15.51
N THR A 451 -22.63 -16.93 14.48
CA THR A 451 -21.66 -16.04 13.84
C THR A 451 -22.26 -14.64 13.73
N PHE A 452 -21.46 -13.59 13.82
CA PHE A 452 -21.88 -12.21 13.58
C PHE A 452 -20.98 -11.51 12.55
N LYS A 453 -21.50 -10.48 11.90
CA LYS A 453 -20.68 -9.48 11.18
C LYS A 453 -20.72 -8.16 11.97
N PHE A 454 -19.71 -7.32 11.81
CA PHE A 454 -19.69 -5.99 12.40
C PHE A 454 -19.79 -4.90 11.33
N GLY A 455 -20.23 -3.71 11.73
CA GLY A 455 -20.31 -2.56 10.85
C GLY A 455 -20.44 -1.24 11.59
N PHE A 456 -20.47 -0.17 10.80
CA PHE A 456 -20.75 1.18 11.23
C PHE A 456 -21.89 1.75 10.42
N ALA A 457 -22.82 2.43 11.08
CA ALA A 457 -23.83 3.24 10.42
C ALA A 457 -23.84 4.64 11.02
N SER A 458 -24.29 5.63 10.25
CA SER A 458 -24.54 6.97 10.77
C SER A 458 -25.80 7.54 10.16
N SER A 459 -26.34 8.57 10.79
CA SER A 459 -27.43 9.34 10.22
C SER A 459 -27.48 10.77 10.70
N THR A 460 -28.26 11.56 9.97
CA THR A 460 -28.66 12.92 10.31
C THR A 460 -30.18 13.01 10.24
N GLY A 461 -30.73 14.11 10.75
CA GLY A 461 -32.15 14.44 10.67
C GLY A 461 -32.32 15.93 10.36
N GLY A 462 -33.14 16.63 11.16
CA GLY A 462 -33.26 18.08 11.11
C GLY A 462 -32.01 18.84 11.59
N SER A 463 -31.14 18.16 12.35
CA SER A 463 -29.76 18.58 12.60
C SER A 463 -28.80 17.58 11.94
N THR A 464 -27.55 17.99 11.75
CA THR A 464 -26.59 17.32 10.86
C THR A 464 -25.15 17.45 11.36
N ASN A 465 -24.29 16.53 10.97
CA ASN A 465 -22.84 16.62 11.04
C ASN A 465 -22.23 15.74 9.95
N ILE A 466 -20.96 16.00 9.61
CA ILE A 466 -20.10 15.05 8.92
C ILE A 466 -19.72 13.98 9.94
N HIS A 467 -20.01 12.72 9.63
CA HIS A 467 -19.63 11.58 10.46
C HIS A 467 -18.60 10.72 9.71
N GLU A 468 -17.41 10.57 10.28
CA GLU A 468 -16.26 9.89 9.66
C GLU A 468 -15.61 8.88 10.63
N ILE A 469 -15.01 7.83 10.06
CA ILE A 469 -14.26 6.78 10.76
C ILE A 469 -12.86 6.63 10.13
N ALA A 470 -11.84 6.42 10.96
CA ALA A 470 -10.48 6.06 10.55
C ALA A 470 -9.82 5.10 11.54
N ASN A 471 -8.65 4.57 11.16
CA ASN A 471 -7.77 3.78 12.03
C ASN A 471 -8.50 2.61 12.72
N LEU A 472 -9.34 1.90 11.97
CA LEU A 472 -10.07 0.74 12.43
C LEU A 472 -9.14 -0.45 12.60
N VAL A 473 -9.09 -0.99 13.82
CA VAL A 473 -8.46 -2.25 14.16
C VAL A 473 -9.51 -3.15 14.79
N VAL A 474 -9.65 -4.37 14.29
CA VAL A 474 -10.50 -5.42 14.87
C VAL A 474 -9.66 -6.64 15.14
N GLU A 475 -9.85 -7.23 16.31
CA GLU A 475 -9.04 -8.30 16.87
C GLU A 475 -9.97 -9.40 17.39
N SER A 476 -9.61 -10.66 17.14
CA SER A 476 -10.32 -11.84 17.66
C SER A 476 -9.76 -12.12 19.05
N ILE A 477 -10.62 -12.30 20.05
CA ILE A 477 -10.13 -12.57 21.42
C ILE A 477 -9.69 -14.03 21.53
N ASN A 478 -10.48 -14.95 20.95
CA ASN A 478 -10.28 -16.40 20.96
C ASN A 478 -10.28 -16.99 19.52
N PRO A 479 -9.34 -16.62 18.63
CA PRO A 479 -9.34 -17.10 17.25
C PRO A 479 -9.24 -18.64 17.14
N PRO A 480 -9.93 -19.28 16.18
CA PRO A 480 -9.92 -20.73 16.01
C PRO A 480 -8.54 -21.35 15.73
N LEU A 481 -8.35 -22.57 16.24
CA LEU A 481 -7.03 -23.21 16.37
C LEU A 481 -6.50 -23.88 15.08
N LEU A 482 -7.36 -24.10 14.09
CA LEU A 482 -7.03 -24.67 12.78
C LEU A 482 -7.93 -24.03 11.73
N GLN A 483 -7.34 -23.33 10.76
CA GLN A 483 -8.07 -22.38 9.92
C GLN A 483 -7.97 -22.68 8.43
N ALA A 484 -8.82 -22.02 7.65
CA ALA A 484 -8.57 -21.84 6.23
C ALA A 484 -7.45 -20.81 6.04
N ASP A 485 -6.83 -20.79 4.87
CA ASP A 485 -5.93 -19.72 4.43
C ASP A 485 -6.18 -19.58 2.92
N ILE A 486 -7.10 -18.69 2.55
CA ILE A 486 -7.51 -18.48 1.17
C ILE A 486 -6.53 -17.51 0.53
N VAL A 487 -5.63 -17.97 -0.34
CA VAL A 487 -4.83 -17.06 -1.19
C VAL A 487 -5.60 -16.74 -2.46
N THR A 488 -5.71 -15.46 -2.82
CA THR A 488 -6.25 -15.01 -4.11
C THR A 488 -5.13 -14.61 -5.06
N THR A 489 -5.15 -15.17 -6.26
CA THR A 489 -4.24 -14.79 -7.36
C THR A 489 -5.04 -14.32 -8.56
N LYS A 490 -4.47 -13.41 -9.35
CA LYS A 490 -5.11 -12.83 -10.52
C LYS A 490 -4.11 -12.64 -11.65
N VAL A 491 -4.48 -13.08 -12.85
CA VAL A 491 -3.65 -12.94 -14.05
C VAL A 491 -4.47 -12.48 -15.25
N SER A 492 -3.81 -11.78 -16.17
CA SER A 492 -4.33 -11.37 -17.47
C SER A 492 -3.16 -11.15 -18.44
N PRO A 493 -3.42 -10.94 -19.75
CA PRO A 493 -2.39 -10.48 -20.67
C PRO A 493 -1.77 -9.15 -20.18
N GLN A 494 -0.44 -9.03 -20.28
CA GLN A 494 0.31 -7.81 -19.92
C GLN A 494 -0.11 -6.59 -20.76
N PHE A 495 -0.58 -6.83 -21.98
CA PHE A 495 -0.98 -5.82 -22.96
C PHE A 495 -2.41 -6.07 -23.45
N ALA A 496 -3.18 -5.01 -23.59
CA ALA A 496 -4.50 -5.03 -24.23
C ALA A 496 -4.61 -3.98 -25.31
N ALA A 497 -5.19 -4.32 -26.48
CA ALA A 497 -5.40 -3.34 -27.54
C ALA A 497 -6.60 -2.43 -27.24
N PRO A 498 -6.60 -1.16 -27.67
CA PRO A 498 -7.75 -0.28 -27.51
C PRO A 498 -8.98 -0.83 -28.25
N ASN A 499 -10.16 -0.75 -27.62
CA ASN A 499 -11.42 -1.36 -28.07
C ASN A 499 -11.42 -2.91 -28.16
N SER A 500 -10.46 -3.59 -27.52
CA SER A 500 -10.43 -5.05 -27.44
C SER A 500 -10.93 -5.59 -26.09
N ASN A 501 -11.29 -6.87 -26.06
CA ASN A 501 -11.65 -7.56 -24.83
C ASN A 501 -10.41 -8.13 -24.14
N ILE A 502 -10.23 -7.79 -22.87
CA ILE A 502 -9.30 -8.46 -21.96
C ILE A 502 -10.05 -9.52 -21.14
N THR A 503 -9.37 -10.63 -20.86
CA THR A 503 -9.84 -11.65 -19.91
C THR A 503 -8.95 -11.66 -18.68
N TYR A 504 -9.55 -11.45 -17.50
CA TYR A 504 -8.92 -11.67 -16.21
C TYR A 504 -9.27 -13.08 -15.73
N THR A 505 -8.29 -13.80 -15.19
CA THR A 505 -8.45 -15.09 -14.52
C THR A 505 -8.09 -14.92 -13.05
N ILE A 506 -8.98 -15.33 -12.16
CA ILE A 506 -8.84 -15.26 -10.70
C ILE A 506 -8.76 -16.71 -10.20
N SER A 507 -7.84 -17.01 -9.31
CA SER A 507 -7.78 -18.31 -8.63
C SER A 507 -7.68 -18.11 -7.12
N SER A 508 -8.65 -18.65 -6.39
CA SER A 508 -8.72 -18.64 -4.93
C SER A 508 -8.35 -20.04 -4.43
N THR A 509 -7.32 -20.16 -3.61
CA THR A 509 -6.74 -21.44 -3.16
C THR A 509 -6.75 -21.51 -1.64
N ASN A 510 -7.25 -22.59 -1.06
CA ASN A 510 -7.16 -22.80 0.39
C ASN A 510 -5.87 -23.54 0.75
N ASN A 511 -4.86 -22.82 1.23
CA ASN A 511 -3.60 -23.36 1.75
C ASN A 511 -3.71 -23.83 3.21
N GLY A 512 -4.78 -23.45 3.92
CA GLY A 512 -4.95 -23.73 5.35
C GLY A 512 -5.30 -25.19 5.63
N PRO A 513 -5.04 -25.70 6.85
CA PRO A 513 -5.35 -27.08 7.23
C PRO A 513 -6.85 -27.39 7.28
N SER A 514 -7.72 -26.38 7.48
CA SER A 514 -9.19 -26.56 7.54
C SER A 514 -9.87 -26.16 6.23
N PRO A 515 -10.98 -26.82 5.82
CA PRO A 515 -11.79 -26.37 4.69
C PRO A 515 -12.38 -24.97 4.91
N ALA A 516 -12.33 -24.13 3.88
CA ALA A 516 -12.91 -22.78 3.88
C ALA A 516 -14.39 -22.86 3.51
N ALA A 517 -15.28 -22.43 4.40
CA ALA A 517 -16.72 -22.46 4.18
C ALA A 517 -17.22 -21.15 3.55
N ASN A 518 -18.16 -21.26 2.60
CA ASN A 518 -18.80 -20.13 1.93
C ASN A 518 -17.79 -19.10 1.37
N VAL A 519 -16.85 -19.56 0.52
CA VAL A 519 -15.87 -18.66 -0.09
C VAL A 519 -16.59 -17.70 -1.05
N LEU A 520 -16.62 -16.41 -0.73
CA LEU A 520 -17.07 -15.36 -1.63
C LEU A 520 -15.89 -14.91 -2.50
N ILE A 521 -16.15 -14.63 -3.78
CA ILE A 521 -15.15 -14.05 -4.70
C ILE A 521 -15.77 -12.79 -5.31
N GLN A 522 -14.99 -11.71 -5.37
CA GLN A 522 -15.41 -10.40 -5.91
C GLN A 522 -14.30 -9.74 -6.73
N ASP A 523 -14.68 -8.89 -7.69
CA ASP A 523 -13.77 -8.16 -8.58
C ASP A 523 -14.36 -6.77 -8.93
N PRO A 524 -13.97 -5.68 -8.24
CA PRO A 524 -14.29 -4.33 -8.66
C PRO A 524 -13.50 -3.98 -9.92
N LEU A 525 -14.20 -3.86 -11.06
CA LEU A 525 -13.53 -3.52 -12.33
C LEU A 525 -12.99 -2.07 -12.28
N PRO A 526 -11.73 -1.85 -12.70
CA PRO A 526 -11.15 -0.52 -12.80
C PRO A 526 -12.00 0.45 -13.63
N ALA A 527 -12.08 1.69 -13.16
CA ALA A 527 -12.79 2.76 -13.83
C ALA A 527 -12.33 2.89 -15.30
N GLY A 528 -13.31 2.86 -16.20
CA GLY A 528 -13.09 2.88 -17.66
C GLY A 528 -13.26 1.52 -18.33
N LEU A 529 -13.10 0.39 -17.65
CA LEU A 529 -13.41 -0.91 -18.25
C LEU A 529 -14.93 -1.12 -18.39
N THR A 530 -15.36 -1.66 -19.53
CA THR A 530 -16.77 -2.04 -19.75
C THR A 530 -16.93 -3.55 -19.53
N PHE A 531 -17.76 -3.97 -18.57
CA PHE A 531 -18.05 -5.38 -18.35
C PHE A 531 -18.69 -6.05 -19.57
N VAL A 532 -18.23 -7.27 -19.92
CA VAL A 532 -18.79 -8.09 -21.01
C VAL A 532 -19.43 -9.37 -20.47
N SER A 533 -18.71 -10.15 -19.65
CA SER A 533 -19.21 -11.41 -19.08
C SER A 533 -18.35 -11.90 -17.91
N ALA A 534 -18.88 -12.84 -17.12
CA ALA A 534 -18.14 -13.58 -16.11
C ALA A 534 -18.49 -15.08 -16.16
N SER A 535 -17.57 -15.95 -15.72
CA SER A 535 -17.81 -17.39 -15.59
C SER A 535 -18.68 -17.72 -14.37
N ASP A 536 -19.07 -18.99 -14.21
CA ASP A 536 -19.59 -19.57 -12.95
C ASP A 536 -20.74 -18.80 -12.27
N GLY A 537 -21.59 -18.13 -13.05
CA GLY A 537 -22.72 -17.35 -12.54
C GLY A 537 -22.36 -16.01 -11.89
N GLY A 538 -21.16 -15.47 -12.15
CA GLY A 538 -20.74 -14.14 -11.66
C GLY A 538 -21.65 -13.02 -12.18
N THR A 539 -22.16 -12.19 -11.28
CA THR A 539 -23.07 -11.08 -11.58
C THR A 539 -22.37 -9.74 -11.42
N PHE A 540 -22.44 -8.89 -12.45
CA PHE A 540 -21.94 -7.51 -12.42
C PHE A 540 -22.99 -6.55 -11.87
N ASN A 541 -22.62 -5.77 -10.85
CA ASN A 541 -23.45 -4.72 -10.28
C ASN A 541 -22.94 -3.34 -10.74
N ALA A 542 -23.67 -2.74 -11.69
CA ALA A 542 -23.32 -1.47 -12.32
C ALA A 542 -23.28 -0.25 -11.36
N ALA A 543 -23.89 -0.32 -10.17
CA ALA A 543 -23.79 0.76 -9.18
C ALA A 543 -22.45 0.70 -8.40
N THR A 544 -21.91 -0.50 -8.20
CA THR A 544 -20.64 -0.73 -7.48
C THR A 544 -19.43 -0.87 -8.42
N GLY A 545 -19.65 -1.15 -9.71
CA GLY A 545 -18.59 -1.53 -10.66
C GLY A 545 -18.01 -2.93 -10.44
N ALA A 546 -18.56 -3.73 -9.51
CA ALA A 546 -18.01 -5.03 -9.14
C ALA A 546 -18.77 -6.22 -9.74
N VAL A 547 -18.00 -7.27 -10.06
CA VAL A 547 -18.51 -8.64 -10.28
C VAL A 547 -18.47 -9.37 -8.94
N THR A 548 -19.53 -10.10 -8.61
CA THR A 548 -19.58 -10.99 -7.43
C THR A 548 -20.05 -12.37 -7.86
N TRP A 549 -19.41 -13.43 -7.37
CA TRP A 549 -19.79 -14.82 -7.65
C TRP A 549 -20.66 -15.45 -6.56
N PRO A 550 -21.45 -16.49 -6.91
CA PRO A 550 -22.09 -17.35 -5.91
C PRO A 550 -21.06 -17.96 -4.95
N LEU A 551 -21.43 -18.05 -3.67
CA LEU A 551 -20.60 -18.64 -2.61
C LEU A 551 -20.18 -20.07 -2.95
N VAL A 552 -18.89 -20.36 -2.82
CA VAL A 552 -18.39 -21.75 -2.86
C VAL A 552 -18.58 -22.34 -1.47
N ALA A 553 -19.59 -23.21 -1.32
CA ALA A 553 -20.03 -23.73 -0.03
C ALA A 553 -18.89 -24.33 0.83
N SER A 554 -17.93 -25.03 0.20
CA SER A 554 -16.69 -25.45 0.86
C SER A 554 -15.55 -25.58 -0.15
N LEU A 555 -14.36 -25.05 0.20
CA LEU A 555 -13.10 -25.25 -0.51
C LEU A 555 -12.14 -26.02 0.40
N ALA A 556 -11.80 -27.25 0.03
CA ALA A 556 -10.96 -28.13 0.84
C ALA A 556 -9.49 -27.65 0.89
N SER A 557 -8.78 -28.04 1.94
CA SER A 557 -7.34 -27.79 2.09
C SER A 557 -6.56 -28.29 0.85
N GLY A 558 -5.63 -27.48 0.36
CA GLY A 558 -4.83 -27.71 -0.83
C GLY A 558 -5.57 -27.58 -2.16
N THR A 559 -6.82 -27.08 -2.19
CA THR A 559 -7.63 -26.99 -3.41
C THR A 559 -7.91 -25.55 -3.85
N SER A 560 -8.10 -25.36 -5.15
CA SER A 560 -8.35 -24.05 -5.78
C SER A 560 -9.64 -24.03 -6.58
N VAL A 561 -10.26 -22.86 -6.66
CA VAL A 561 -11.34 -22.53 -7.60
C VAL A 561 -10.93 -21.39 -8.50
N THR A 562 -11.25 -21.49 -9.78
CA THR A 562 -10.93 -20.47 -10.80
C THR A 562 -12.20 -19.76 -11.26
N ARG A 563 -12.09 -18.46 -11.53
CA ARG A 563 -13.13 -17.60 -12.11
C ARG A 563 -12.54 -16.74 -13.22
N THR A 564 -13.35 -16.33 -14.20
CA THR A 564 -12.92 -15.39 -15.25
C THR A 564 -13.90 -14.24 -15.43
N ILE A 565 -13.36 -13.07 -15.79
CA ILE A 565 -14.12 -11.90 -16.25
C ILE A 565 -13.58 -11.46 -17.60
N VAL A 566 -14.49 -11.15 -18.50
CA VAL A 566 -14.19 -10.47 -19.76
C VAL A 566 -14.68 -9.03 -19.67
N ALA A 567 -13.82 -8.07 -20.02
CA ALA A 567 -14.14 -6.65 -20.08
C ALA A 567 -13.52 -6.01 -21.34
N THR A 568 -14.15 -4.97 -21.90
CA THR A 568 -13.63 -4.21 -23.03
C THR A 568 -12.81 -3.01 -22.53
N VAL A 569 -11.61 -2.84 -23.10
CA VAL A 569 -10.74 -1.68 -22.89
C VAL A 569 -11.16 -0.55 -23.84
N PRO A 570 -11.44 0.68 -23.37
CA PRO A 570 -11.82 1.79 -24.26
C PRO A 570 -10.70 2.23 -25.20
N GLY A 571 -11.08 2.73 -26.38
CA GLY A 571 -10.16 3.33 -27.35
C GLY A 571 -9.29 4.48 -26.82
N THR A 572 -9.77 5.21 -25.80
CA THR A 572 -9.20 6.47 -25.30
C THR A 572 -8.33 6.33 -24.06
N LEU A 573 -8.15 5.11 -23.54
CA LEU A 573 -7.55 4.89 -22.23
C LEU A 573 -6.03 4.76 -22.34
N GLY A 574 -5.31 5.89 -22.20
CA GLY A 574 -3.87 5.99 -22.44
C GLY A 574 -2.95 5.64 -21.26
N ALA A 575 -3.43 4.91 -20.26
CA ALA A 575 -2.71 4.60 -19.03
C ALA A 575 -2.66 3.09 -18.74
N SER A 576 -1.75 2.67 -17.87
CA SER A 576 -1.79 1.33 -17.27
C SER A 576 -2.98 1.22 -16.31
N LEU A 577 -3.69 0.10 -16.34
CA LEU A 577 -4.76 -0.26 -15.42
C LEU A 577 -4.33 -1.43 -14.55
N THR A 578 -4.58 -1.37 -13.25
CA THR A 578 -4.46 -2.54 -12.36
C THR A 578 -5.85 -2.98 -11.95
N ASN A 579 -6.22 -4.21 -12.29
CA ASN A 579 -7.44 -4.84 -11.76
C ASN A 579 -7.08 -5.73 -10.57
N THR A 580 -7.92 -5.76 -9.53
CA THR A 580 -7.66 -6.44 -8.25
C THR A 580 -8.81 -7.38 -7.91
N ALA A 581 -8.48 -8.62 -7.54
CA ALA A 581 -9.43 -9.64 -7.14
C ALA A 581 -9.45 -9.83 -5.63
N PHE A 582 -10.62 -10.21 -5.12
CA PHE A 582 -10.89 -10.36 -3.69
C PHE A 582 -11.53 -11.72 -3.45
N SER A 583 -11.14 -12.40 -2.37
CA SER A 583 -11.90 -13.50 -1.81
C SER A 583 -12.07 -13.33 -0.30
N ASN A 584 -13.08 -13.97 0.29
CA ASN A 584 -13.19 -14.17 1.74
C ASN A 584 -13.70 -15.59 2.01
N SER A 585 -13.76 -16.01 3.27
CA SER A 585 -14.55 -17.18 3.67
C SER A 585 -15.05 -17.03 5.09
N SER A 586 -16.24 -17.59 5.37
CA SER A 586 -16.82 -17.66 6.72
C SER A 586 -16.09 -18.60 7.69
N THR A 587 -15.12 -19.37 7.21
CA THR A 587 -14.08 -19.92 8.07
C THR A 587 -13.03 -18.84 8.26
N PHE A 588 -12.71 -18.49 9.52
CA PHE A 588 -11.66 -17.50 9.79
C PHE A 588 -10.36 -17.89 9.07
N ASP A 589 -9.69 -16.85 8.59
CA ASP A 589 -8.48 -16.89 7.77
C ASP A 589 -7.43 -16.03 8.49
N PRO A 590 -6.29 -16.61 8.91
CA PRO A 590 -5.31 -15.92 9.73
C PRO A 590 -4.44 -14.95 8.92
N ASN A 591 -4.53 -14.96 7.58
CA ASN A 591 -3.89 -14.01 6.69
C ASN A 591 -4.89 -13.37 5.71
N PRO A 592 -5.76 -12.46 6.17
CA PRO A 592 -6.71 -11.79 5.28
C PRO A 592 -6.04 -10.89 4.21
N LEU A 593 -4.71 -10.66 4.22
CA LEU A 593 -4.05 -9.82 3.21
C LEU A 593 -3.75 -10.54 1.89
N ASN A 594 -3.68 -11.87 1.92
CA ASN A 594 -3.43 -12.66 0.70
C ASN A 594 -4.71 -12.87 -0.14
N ASN A 595 -5.88 -12.47 0.36
CA ASN A 595 -7.15 -12.48 -0.37
C ASN A 595 -7.95 -11.18 -0.41
N ASN A 596 -7.67 -10.19 0.45
CA ASN A 596 -8.42 -8.93 0.43
C ASN A 596 -7.99 -7.94 -0.66
N GLY A 597 -7.21 -8.38 -1.66
CA GLY A 597 -6.73 -7.52 -2.75
C GLY A 597 -5.42 -6.76 -2.47
N SER A 598 -4.89 -6.77 -1.24
CA SER A 598 -3.64 -6.05 -0.94
C SER A 598 -2.41 -6.71 -1.55
N SER A 599 -2.36 -8.04 -1.56
CA SER A 599 -1.22 -8.77 -2.11
C SER A 599 -1.07 -8.56 -3.61
N THR A 600 0.16 -8.25 -4.07
CA THR A 600 0.44 -7.97 -5.49
C THR A 600 0.08 -9.12 -6.44
N VAL A 601 0.05 -10.38 -5.97
CA VAL A 601 -0.37 -11.53 -6.80
C VAL A 601 -1.89 -11.59 -7.03
N SER A 602 -2.69 -10.89 -6.22
CA SER A 602 -4.14 -10.69 -6.42
C SER A 602 -4.46 -9.54 -7.40
N GLN A 603 -3.41 -8.82 -7.85
CA GLN A 603 -3.49 -7.67 -8.72
C GLN A 603 -2.90 -8.01 -10.09
N SER A 604 -3.55 -7.54 -11.17
CA SER A 604 -3.12 -7.79 -12.54
C SER A 604 -2.99 -6.46 -13.29
N PRO A 605 -1.77 -5.90 -13.42
CA PRO A 605 -1.51 -4.70 -14.20
C PRO A 605 -1.54 -5.00 -15.70
N VAL A 606 -2.12 -4.06 -16.46
CA VAL A 606 -2.37 -4.16 -17.90
C VAL A 606 -2.03 -2.84 -18.54
N THR A 607 -1.05 -2.85 -19.43
CA THR A 607 -0.73 -1.67 -20.26
C THR A 607 -1.62 -1.66 -21.49
N VAL A 608 -2.34 -0.55 -21.72
CA VAL A 608 -3.05 -0.37 -23.00
C VAL A 608 -2.01 -0.16 -24.10
N ALA A 609 -1.99 -1.08 -25.07
CA ALA A 609 -1.03 -1.10 -26.15
C ALA A 609 -1.35 0.00 -27.17
N LEU A 610 -0.62 1.11 -27.12
CA LEU A 610 -0.70 2.17 -28.12
C LEU A 610 0.39 2.02 -29.18
N ALA A 611 0.21 2.72 -30.30
CA ALA A 611 1.28 3.00 -31.25
C ALA A 611 2.02 4.28 -30.81
N ASP A 612 3.33 4.33 -31.02
CA ASP A 612 4.17 5.50 -30.71
C ASP A 612 5.01 5.81 -31.96
N LEU A 613 4.62 6.82 -32.74
CA LEU A 613 5.23 7.11 -34.03
C LEU A 613 6.43 8.06 -33.88
N VAL A 614 7.65 7.61 -34.21
CA VAL A 614 8.87 8.39 -33.92
C VAL A 614 9.66 8.91 -35.11
N THR A 615 9.98 10.20 -34.88
CA THR A 615 10.49 11.28 -35.70
C THR A 615 12.02 11.63 -35.71
N THR A 616 12.93 11.17 -36.60
CA THR A 616 14.28 11.83 -36.78
C THR A 616 14.70 12.15 -38.25
N LYS A 617 14.94 13.40 -38.71
CA LYS A 617 15.19 13.72 -40.16
C LYS A 617 16.67 13.79 -40.53
N ILE A 618 17.02 13.39 -41.76
CA ILE A 618 18.41 13.46 -42.24
C ILE A 618 18.50 13.98 -43.69
N GLY A 619 19.35 14.98 -43.90
CA GLY A 619 19.74 15.52 -45.20
C GLY A 619 20.83 16.58 -45.02
N PRO A 620 21.47 17.05 -46.10
CA PRO A 620 22.52 18.05 -45.99
C PRO A 620 21.93 19.41 -45.58
N ALA A 621 22.48 20.03 -44.53
CA ALA A 621 22.01 21.33 -44.02
C ALA A 621 22.27 22.50 -44.99
N THR A 622 23.12 22.29 -46.01
CA THR A 622 23.40 23.23 -47.09
C THR A 622 23.48 22.48 -48.42
N ALA A 623 23.15 23.17 -49.51
CA ALA A 623 23.26 22.63 -50.87
C ALA A 623 23.68 23.73 -51.84
N ILE A 624 24.39 23.34 -52.91
CA ILE A 624 24.78 24.27 -53.98
C ILE A 624 23.59 24.41 -54.94
N ALA A 625 23.23 25.65 -55.30
CA ALA A 625 22.14 25.91 -56.23
C ALA A 625 22.37 25.16 -57.56
N GLY A 626 21.36 24.43 -58.03
CA GLY A 626 21.43 23.59 -59.22
C GLY A 626 21.99 22.17 -59.00
N THR A 627 22.39 21.80 -57.77
CA THR A 627 22.76 20.41 -57.43
C THR A 627 21.57 19.62 -56.88
N THR A 628 21.59 18.30 -57.07
CA THR A 628 20.57 17.40 -56.52
C THR A 628 20.75 17.26 -55.01
N VAL A 629 19.68 17.48 -54.25
CA VAL A 629 19.65 17.35 -52.79
C VAL A 629 18.83 16.12 -52.41
N SER A 630 19.37 15.28 -51.53
CA SER A 630 18.67 14.09 -51.02
C SER A 630 18.34 14.25 -49.54
N TYR A 631 17.10 13.96 -49.18
CA TYR A 631 16.62 13.85 -47.80
C TYR A 631 16.12 12.44 -47.55
N ILE A 632 16.43 11.90 -46.37
CA ILE A 632 15.99 10.59 -45.90
C ILE A 632 14.85 10.82 -44.91
N ILE A 633 13.74 10.11 -45.18
CA ILE A 633 12.43 10.22 -44.52
C ILE A 633 11.90 8.80 -44.28
N SER A 634 11.36 8.54 -43.10
CA SER A 634 10.86 7.24 -42.61
C SER A 634 10.24 7.42 -41.21
N THR A 635 9.61 6.40 -40.62
CA THR A 635 8.81 6.58 -39.39
C THR A 635 8.83 5.30 -38.57
N VAL A 636 9.35 5.35 -37.33
CA VAL A 636 9.28 4.18 -36.41
C VAL A 636 7.88 4.09 -35.82
N ASN A 637 7.45 2.88 -35.49
CA ASN A 637 6.48 2.66 -34.45
C ASN A 637 7.20 2.00 -33.26
N ASN A 638 7.44 2.74 -32.19
CA ASN A 638 8.05 2.26 -30.95
C ASN A 638 7.03 1.59 -30.01
N GLY A 639 5.74 1.78 -30.28
CA GLY A 639 4.65 1.24 -29.48
C GLY A 639 4.30 -0.20 -29.87
N PRO A 640 3.80 -1.03 -28.94
CA PRO A 640 3.46 -2.43 -29.20
C PRO A 640 2.28 -2.64 -30.15
N SER A 641 1.43 -1.63 -30.40
CA SER A 641 0.32 -1.73 -31.36
C SER A 641 0.70 -1.17 -32.74
N THR A 642 0.33 -1.86 -33.82
CA THR A 642 0.54 -1.40 -35.20
C THR A 642 -0.14 -0.05 -35.47
N ALA A 643 0.64 0.95 -35.88
CA ALA A 643 0.10 2.19 -36.43
C ALA A 643 -0.48 1.93 -37.83
N THR A 644 -1.74 2.29 -38.04
CA THR A 644 -2.47 2.09 -39.31
C THR A 644 -2.80 3.41 -40.01
N ASN A 645 -2.83 3.40 -41.34
CA ASN A 645 -3.11 4.59 -42.16
C ASN A 645 -2.12 5.74 -41.92
N VAL A 646 -0.88 5.44 -41.56
CA VAL A 646 0.13 6.46 -41.24
C VAL A 646 0.43 7.25 -42.50
N THR A 647 0.05 8.53 -42.48
CA THR A 647 0.34 9.47 -43.57
C THR A 647 1.54 10.30 -43.18
N VAL A 648 2.59 10.22 -44.00
CA VAL A 648 3.84 10.95 -43.82
C VAL A 648 3.85 12.12 -44.80
N THR A 649 4.06 13.33 -44.30
CA THR A 649 4.12 14.55 -45.13
C THR A 649 5.39 15.33 -44.86
N ASP A 650 6.07 15.73 -45.93
CA ASP A 650 7.25 16.59 -45.86
C ASP A 650 7.03 17.92 -46.57
N THR A 651 7.35 19.02 -45.91
CA THR A 651 7.27 20.36 -46.50
C THR A 651 8.66 20.78 -46.96
N ILE A 652 8.87 20.79 -48.27
CA ILE A 652 10.07 21.34 -48.92
C ILE A 652 9.73 22.68 -49.58
N VAL A 653 10.75 23.41 -50.02
CA VAL A 653 10.56 24.74 -50.63
C VAL A 653 9.64 24.64 -51.87
N PRO A 654 8.60 25.47 -52.00
CA PRO A 654 7.74 25.49 -53.18
C PRO A 654 8.50 25.91 -54.45
N GLY A 655 8.02 25.48 -55.62
CA GLY A 655 8.58 25.86 -56.92
C GLY A 655 9.90 25.17 -57.32
N LEU A 656 10.33 24.14 -56.60
CA LEU A 656 11.48 23.32 -57.01
C LEU A 656 11.13 22.47 -58.26
N THR A 657 12.04 22.43 -59.22
CA THR A 657 11.96 21.56 -60.39
C THR A 657 12.81 20.30 -60.20
N GLY A 658 12.36 19.15 -60.72
CA GLY A 658 13.09 17.89 -60.61
C GLY A 658 13.02 17.18 -59.25
N VAL A 659 12.04 17.51 -58.40
CA VAL A 659 11.78 16.76 -57.16
C VAL A 659 11.33 15.34 -57.49
N VAL A 660 12.10 14.35 -57.04
CA VAL A 660 11.77 12.92 -57.12
C VAL A 660 11.51 12.40 -55.72
N ALA A 661 10.26 12.08 -55.42
CA ALA A 661 9.90 11.40 -54.18
C ALA A 661 10.06 9.88 -54.35
N SER A 662 10.71 9.24 -53.38
CA SER A 662 10.81 7.78 -53.31
C SER A 662 9.49 7.14 -52.84
N ASN A 663 9.42 5.81 -52.89
CA ASN A 663 8.34 5.00 -52.28
C ASN A 663 6.91 5.43 -52.67
N GLY A 664 6.73 5.94 -53.89
CA GLY A 664 5.41 6.35 -54.42
C GLY A 664 4.90 7.69 -53.92
N GLY A 665 5.73 8.51 -53.26
CA GLY A 665 5.34 9.85 -52.82
C GLY A 665 5.00 10.80 -53.99
N THR A 666 4.10 11.75 -53.73
CA THR A 666 3.66 12.76 -54.69
C THR A 666 4.01 14.17 -54.21
N TYR A 667 4.72 14.94 -55.03
CA TYR A 667 5.08 16.34 -54.75
C TYR A 667 4.09 17.32 -55.37
N ASN A 668 3.62 18.27 -54.58
CA ASN A 668 2.81 19.40 -55.03
C ASN A 668 3.68 20.66 -55.13
N GLY A 669 4.12 21.00 -56.35
CA GLY A 669 5.02 22.13 -56.61
C GLY A 669 4.47 23.51 -56.24
N THR A 670 3.16 23.67 -56.09
CA THR A 670 2.51 24.93 -55.67
C THR A 670 2.57 25.14 -54.16
N THR A 671 2.47 24.06 -53.37
CA THR A 671 2.43 24.12 -51.90
C THR A 671 3.74 23.73 -51.23
N GLY A 672 4.65 23.07 -51.96
CA GLY A 672 5.91 22.55 -51.41
C GLY A 672 5.77 21.20 -50.70
N ILE A 673 4.57 20.63 -50.61
CA ILE A 673 4.32 19.41 -49.82
C ILE A 673 4.57 18.16 -50.66
N VAL A 674 5.36 17.23 -50.12
CA VAL A 674 5.44 15.82 -50.53
C VAL A 674 4.55 15.01 -49.61
N THR A 675 3.61 14.25 -50.18
CA THR A 675 2.76 13.30 -49.43
C THR A 675 3.14 11.88 -49.84
N PHE A 676 3.41 11.00 -48.88
CA PHE A 676 3.67 9.59 -49.14
C PHE A 676 2.38 8.75 -49.03
N PRO A 677 2.28 7.62 -49.76
CA PRO A 677 1.15 6.70 -49.59
C PRO A 677 1.02 6.22 -48.15
N ALA A 678 -0.22 6.04 -47.68
CA ALA A 678 -0.47 5.55 -46.34
C ALA A 678 0.10 4.14 -46.13
N ILE A 679 0.81 3.93 -45.02
CA ILE A 679 1.44 2.66 -44.66
C ILE A 679 1.00 2.17 -43.27
N ASN A 680 1.11 0.87 -43.05
CA ASN A 680 0.98 0.24 -41.74
C ASN A 680 2.39 -0.09 -41.23
N ILE A 681 2.73 0.30 -40.00
CA ILE A 681 4.13 0.31 -39.54
C ILE A 681 4.31 -0.58 -38.30
N LEU A 682 5.23 -1.55 -38.40
CA LEU A 682 5.61 -2.45 -37.32
C LEU A 682 6.99 -2.13 -36.68
N SER A 683 8.01 -1.70 -37.45
CA SER A 683 9.24 -1.01 -36.95
C SER A 683 10.32 -0.75 -38.03
N VAL A 684 10.62 0.50 -38.44
CA VAL A 684 11.89 0.99 -39.07
C VAL A 684 11.97 2.54 -38.95
N SER A 685 13.12 3.26 -39.04
CA SER A 685 13.27 4.69 -38.60
C SER A 685 13.52 5.78 -39.67
N ASN A 686 13.07 7.08 -39.48
CA ASN A 686 13.73 8.40 -39.82
C ASN A 686 12.91 9.68 -40.37
N THR A 687 12.01 10.39 -39.63
CA THR A 687 11.20 11.65 -39.92
C THR A 687 10.55 11.97 -41.28
N ALA A 688 9.23 12.19 -41.24
CA ALA A 688 8.54 13.47 -41.52
C ALA A 688 7.46 13.71 -40.42
N SER A 689 6.70 14.82 -40.41
CA SER A 689 5.56 14.89 -39.47
C SER A 689 4.53 13.82 -39.81
N SER A 690 3.91 13.23 -38.79
CA SER A 690 2.97 12.11 -38.96
C SER A 690 1.70 12.32 -38.16
N THR A 691 0.58 11.86 -38.72
CA THR A 691 -0.71 11.81 -38.02
C THR A 691 -1.26 10.39 -38.07
N SER A 692 -1.90 9.97 -36.98
CA SER A 692 -2.57 8.67 -36.86
C SER A 692 -4.03 8.85 -36.43
N ALA A 693 -4.87 7.90 -36.81
CA ALA A 693 -6.25 7.81 -36.32
C ALA A 693 -6.37 7.08 -34.96
N THR A 694 -5.27 6.48 -34.47
CA THR A 694 -5.17 5.89 -33.13
C THR A 694 -4.74 6.96 -32.11
N PRO A 695 -5.33 7.01 -30.90
CA PRO A 695 -4.88 7.93 -29.85
C PRO A 695 -3.40 7.75 -29.50
N ASP A 696 -2.72 8.86 -29.30
CA ASP A 696 -1.30 8.97 -28.99
C ASP A 696 -1.09 9.66 -27.64
N SER A 697 -0.18 9.11 -26.83
CA SER A 697 0.16 9.60 -25.49
C SER A 697 0.96 10.91 -25.45
N ASN A 698 1.62 11.32 -26.54
CA ASN A 698 2.40 12.56 -26.58
C ASN A 698 2.27 13.33 -27.91
N PRO A 699 1.10 13.96 -28.20
CA PRO A 699 0.84 14.64 -29.47
C PRO A 699 1.84 15.76 -29.85
N ALA A 700 2.63 16.24 -28.89
CA ALA A 700 3.61 17.30 -29.09
C ALA A 700 4.91 16.83 -29.78
N ASN A 701 5.26 15.54 -29.78
CA ASN A 701 6.46 15.05 -30.48
C ASN A 701 6.24 14.85 -32.00
N ASN A 702 4.98 14.76 -32.43
CA ASN A 702 4.56 14.50 -33.82
C ASN A 702 4.57 15.73 -34.75
N ASN A 703 4.69 16.93 -34.20
CA ASN A 703 4.53 18.20 -34.93
C ASN A 703 5.85 18.79 -35.49
N GLY A 704 7.00 18.17 -35.20
CA GLY A 704 8.32 18.66 -35.62
C GLY A 704 8.99 19.68 -34.68
N SER A 705 8.58 19.80 -33.40
CA SER A 705 9.17 20.76 -32.44
C SER A 705 10.27 20.21 -31.52
N ALA A 706 10.65 18.93 -31.64
CA ALA A 706 11.73 18.35 -30.83
C ALA A 706 13.12 18.89 -31.25
N PRO A 707 14.12 18.98 -30.33
CA PRO A 707 15.48 19.35 -30.69
C PRO A 707 16.06 18.40 -31.77
N GLY A 708 16.29 18.93 -32.97
CA GLY A 708 16.68 18.15 -34.16
C GLY A 708 15.62 18.08 -35.28
N ALA A 709 14.37 18.50 -35.01
CA ALA A 709 13.29 18.54 -36.01
C ALA A 709 13.16 19.90 -36.73
N THR A 710 13.96 20.91 -36.36
CA THR A 710 14.13 22.17 -37.12
C THR A 710 15.57 22.64 -37.01
N VAL A 711 16.14 23.21 -38.08
CA VAL A 711 17.53 23.73 -38.11
C VAL A 711 17.52 25.23 -38.44
N VAL A 712 18.18 26.03 -37.60
CA VAL A 712 18.44 27.47 -37.80
C VAL A 712 19.92 27.73 -37.44
N THR A 713 20.59 28.60 -38.20
CA THR A 713 22.06 28.55 -38.39
C THR A 713 22.85 29.67 -37.72
N ALA A 714 24.01 29.34 -37.13
CA ALA A 714 25.13 30.26 -36.83
C ALA A 714 26.50 29.55 -36.97
N LEU A 715 27.61 30.29 -37.14
CA LEU A 715 28.86 29.84 -37.81
C LEU A 715 30.08 29.58 -36.90
N THR A 716 30.98 28.64 -37.28
CA THR A 716 32.41 28.89 -37.67
C THR A 716 33.22 27.59 -37.94
N PRO A 717 34.09 27.48 -38.98
CA PRO A 717 34.84 26.24 -39.32
C PRO A 717 36.40 26.32 -39.36
N THR A 718 37.08 25.17 -39.19
CA THR A 718 38.55 24.97 -39.34
C THR A 718 38.91 23.79 -40.29
N ALA A 719 40.21 23.58 -40.57
CA ALA A 719 40.73 22.51 -41.44
C ALA A 719 41.34 21.35 -40.61
N ASP A 720 41.39 20.14 -41.16
CA ASP A 720 41.89 18.92 -40.49
C ASP A 720 42.42 17.90 -41.52
N LEU A 721 43.70 17.52 -41.46
CA LEU A 721 44.40 16.73 -42.47
C LEU A 721 44.77 15.33 -41.96
N VAL A 722 44.47 14.30 -42.75
CA VAL A 722 44.82 12.90 -42.48
C VAL A 722 45.56 12.30 -43.66
N THR A 723 46.70 11.65 -43.39
CA THR A 723 47.55 10.98 -44.40
C THR A 723 47.63 9.48 -44.14
N THR A 724 47.55 8.68 -45.20
CA THR A 724 47.62 7.21 -45.16
C THR A 724 48.59 6.66 -46.20
N LYS A 725 49.22 5.50 -45.90
CA LYS A 725 50.17 4.80 -46.77
C LYS A 725 49.78 3.33 -46.87
N THR A 726 49.66 2.79 -48.08
CA THR A 726 49.17 1.42 -48.33
C THR A 726 50.00 0.71 -49.41
N GLY A 727 50.37 -0.55 -49.19
CA GLY A 727 51.15 -1.36 -50.13
C GLY A 727 51.60 -2.67 -49.52
N SER A 728 52.31 -3.49 -50.30
CA SER A 728 52.80 -4.80 -49.85
C SER A 728 53.83 -4.68 -48.72
N THR A 729 53.61 -5.39 -47.62
CA THR A 729 54.47 -5.37 -46.42
C THR A 729 55.72 -6.25 -46.53
N SER A 730 55.83 -7.05 -47.59
CA SER A 730 56.99 -7.91 -47.89
C SER A 730 57.16 -8.08 -49.39
N ALA A 731 58.41 -8.27 -49.85
CA ALA A 731 58.74 -8.56 -51.24
C ALA A 731 59.99 -9.44 -51.33
N ILE A 732 60.15 -10.14 -52.45
CA ILE A 732 61.32 -11.00 -52.71
C ILE A 732 62.46 -10.13 -53.24
N ALA A 733 63.69 -10.35 -52.76
CA ALA A 733 64.86 -9.60 -53.20
C ALA A 733 65.03 -9.67 -54.73
N GLY A 734 65.14 -8.51 -55.38
CA GLY A 734 65.19 -8.38 -56.84
C GLY A 734 63.84 -8.19 -57.55
N THR A 735 62.72 -8.16 -56.82
CA THR A 735 61.39 -7.85 -57.38
C THR A 735 60.98 -6.39 -57.15
N THR A 736 60.16 -5.84 -58.05
CA THR A 736 59.63 -4.47 -57.92
C THR A 736 58.59 -4.38 -56.81
N VAL A 737 58.73 -3.40 -55.93
CA VAL A 737 57.77 -3.09 -54.86
C VAL A 737 56.98 -1.84 -55.23
N SER A 738 55.69 -1.80 -54.90
CA SER A 738 54.84 -0.63 -55.11
C SER A 738 53.93 -0.40 -53.91
N TYR A 739 53.73 0.86 -53.58
CA TYR A 739 52.85 1.35 -52.52
C TYR A 739 52.32 2.74 -52.91
N THR A 740 51.27 3.20 -52.23
CA THR A 740 50.60 4.47 -52.48
C THR A 740 50.49 5.28 -51.20
N ILE A 741 50.55 6.60 -51.30
CA ILE A 741 50.31 7.55 -50.21
C ILE A 741 49.16 8.47 -50.62
N SER A 742 48.25 8.76 -49.69
CA SER A 742 47.10 9.63 -49.91
C SER A 742 46.85 10.52 -48.68
N THR A 743 46.65 11.81 -48.91
CA THR A 743 46.34 12.82 -47.89
C THR A 743 44.98 13.44 -48.21
N VAL A 744 44.13 13.56 -47.19
CA VAL A 744 42.76 14.09 -47.30
C VAL A 744 42.53 15.14 -46.23
N ASN A 745 41.94 16.27 -46.59
CA ASN A 745 41.46 17.28 -45.65
C ASN A 745 40.01 16.96 -45.29
N ASN A 746 39.80 16.43 -44.08
CA ASN A 746 38.49 16.11 -43.52
C ASN A 746 37.82 17.33 -42.86
N GLY A 747 38.58 18.40 -42.61
CA GLY A 747 38.04 19.65 -42.08
C GLY A 747 37.37 20.52 -43.16
N PRO A 748 36.27 21.22 -42.85
CA PRO A 748 35.48 22.01 -43.81
C PRO A 748 36.18 23.24 -44.42
N SER A 749 37.30 23.71 -43.86
CA SER A 749 38.11 24.80 -44.44
C SER A 749 39.26 24.25 -45.28
N ALA A 750 39.57 24.85 -46.43
CA ALA A 750 40.63 24.38 -47.33
C ALA A 750 42.04 24.50 -46.70
N ALA A 751 42.78 23.41 -46.64
CA ALA A 751 44.19 23.42 -46.28
C ALA A 751 45.07 23.82 -47.47
N THR A 752 45.99 24.77 -47.27
CA THR A 752 46.90 25.28 -48.31
C THR A 752 48.36 24.97 -47.97
N ASN A 753 49.22 24.89 -48.98
CA ASN A 753 50.66 24.60 -48.85
C ASN A 753 50.98 23.26 -48.15
N VAL A 754 50.17 22.22 -48.39
CA VAL A 754 50.37 20.87 -47.83
C VAL A 754 51.47 20.17 -48.63
N THR A 755 52.59 19.83 -47.99
CA THR A 755 53.68 19.03 -48.60
C THR A 755 53.74 17.68 -47.92
N VAL A 756 53.85 16.60 -48.70
CA VAL A 756 53.90 15.22 -48.17
C VAL A 756 55.30 14.65 -48.39
N THR A 757 55.93 14.16 -47.34
CA THR A 757 57.22 13.48 -47.40
C THR A 757 57.11 12.02 -46.99
N ASP A 758 57.93 11.18 -47.61
CA ASP A 758 58.06 9.77 -47.34
C ASP A 758 59.54 9.40 -47.23
N SER A 759 59.87 8.41 -46.40
CA SER A 759 61.23 7.92 -46.24
C SER A 759 61.29 6.43 -46.55
N ILE A 760 62.16 6.08 -47.49
CA ILE A 760 62.47 4.72 -47.92
C ILE A 760 63.98 4.47 -47.81
N ILE A 761 64.37 3.22 -48.08
CA ILE A 761 65.76 2.78 -47.96
C ILE A 761 66.64 3.59 -48.94
N PRO A 762 67.75 4.21 -48.48
CA PRO A 762 68.71 4.88 -49.36
C PRO A 762 69.41 3.91 -50.32
N GLY A 763 69.85 4.40 -51.47
CA GLY A 763 70.60 3.62 -52.46
C GLY A 763 69.77 2.68 -53.34
N LEU A 764 68.44 2.74 -53.28
CA LEU A 764 67.57 1.97 -54.18
C LEU A 764 67.72 2.45 -55.63
N LEU A 765 68.04 1.52 -56.53
CA LEU A 765 68.15 1.78 -57.97
C LEU A 765 66.78 1.56 -58.65
N GLY A 766 66.41 2.46 -59.56
CA GLY A 766 65.17 2.34 -60.35
C GLY A 766 63.88 2.80 -59.66
N VAL A 767 63.96 3.62 -58.61
CA VAL A 767 62.78 4.22 -57.96
C VAL A 767 62.07 5.16 -58.94
N VAL A 768 60.80 4.90 -59.24
CA VAL A 768 59.92 5.76 -60.04
C VAL A 768 58.87 6.36 -59.12
N VAL A 769 58.78 7.69 -59.10
CA VAL A 769 57.84 8.45 -58.26
C VAL A 769 56.76 9.06 -59.14
N SER A 770 55.49 8.86 -58.79
CA SER A 770 54.33 9.43 -59.49
C SER A 770 54.01 10.87 -59.03
N ASN A 771 53.11 11.53 -59.74
CA ASN A 771 52.51 12.82 -59.35
C ASN A 771 53.52 13.96 -59.09
N GLY A 772 54.61 14.00 -59.87
CA GLY A 772 55.61 15.07 -59.77
C GLY A 772 56.51 15.03 -58.53
N GLY A 773 56.41 13.98 -57.71
CA GLY A 773 57.29 13.79 -56.56
C GLY A 773 58.75 13.52 -56.98
N THR A 774 59.68 13.84 -56.08
CA THR A 774 61.13 13.71 -56.32
C THR A 774 61.77 12.78 -55.29
N TYR A 775 62.73 11.94 -55.71
CA TYR A 775 63.47 11.01 -54.84
C TYR A 775 64.93 11.42 -54.72
N ASN A 776 65.45 11.46 -53.50
CA ASN A 776 66.87 11.61 -53.21
C ASN A 776 67.47 10.24 -52.86
N SER A 777 68.24 9.66 -53.78
CA SER A 777 68.85 8.33 -53.60
C SER A 777 69.90 8.26 -52.49
N THR A 778 70.48 9.39 -52.06
CA THR A 778 71.48 9.44 -50.98
C THR A 778 70.81 9.43 -49.61
N THR A 779 69.67 10.11 -49.44
CA THR A 779 68.96 10.20 -48.15
C THR A 779 67.78 9.26 -48.02
N GLY A 780 67.31 8.66 -49.12
CA GLY A 780 66.13 7.80 -49.13
C GLY A 780 64.79 8.54 -49.08
N ILE A 781 64.79 9.88 -49.12
CA ILE A 781 63.55 10.67 -48.98
C ILE A 781 62.88 10.87 -50.34
N VAL A 782 61.55 10.68 -50.37
CA VAL A 782 60.66 11.07 -51.47
C VAL A 782 59.80 12.25 -51.00
N THR A 783 59.72 13.32 -51.78
CA THR A 783 58.89 14.49 -51.48
C THR A 783 57.87 14.72 -52.59
N PHE A 784 56.60 14.89 -52.21
CA PHE A 784 55.48 15.21 -53.08
C PHE A 784 54.99 16.66 -52.80
N PRO A 785 54.82 17.48 -53.85
CA PRO A 785 54.31 18.85 -53.73
C PRO A 785 52.80 18.92 -53.48
#